data_AF-A0A8H5UAV0-F1
#
_entry.id   AF-A0A8H5UAV0-F1
#
_cell.length_a   1.000
_cell.length_b   1.000
_cell.length_c   1.000
_cell.angle_alpha   90.00
_cell.angle_beta   90.00
_cell.angle_gamma   90.00
#
_symmetry.space_group_name_H-M   'P 1'
#
loop_
_entity.id
_entity.type
_entity.pdbx_description
1 polymer ?
#
loop_
_entity_poly.entity_id
_entity_poly.type
_entity_poly.pdbx_seq_one_letter_code
_entity_poly.pdbx_strand_id
1 'polypeptide(L)'
;MAATPWTLLRLMDECENAENENSSDEVFIPTTTIELLTSEECVSDILKERNCPNQDALKKRIYDEKCPAKIIFLILVRAGKLDRIGQFLSNGFSDHHLPIDLRWTREGYKFKSAKDSNWTTAPFGAGIDYNDVDYFIQKQWPFLAPIFEKRFEYVLQQKVPLPLVKKGTPIVSGFSSVSKIEMHPAHVPEQKEPLMAMKKMELESEDQIKYVQKEMTNVKSLRLLHHNHLVKAILACTRGKHALFFFPWAKGGDLYNFLKTNSAEGIAAIIWMLDQMIGLSSALSLLADKGYRHGDLKPANILLFPEKSGSGRLKITDVGLSKLHILATSRRLNGTTAKATTRRYSPPEFDLLFDDDGEPAEDSDDIKLSRKFDIWSLGCVFIEFLFWSKLGPQKYKDFDRSMKRDRRFWDSAQEALDTKVEERIQSLQGAIKDTTGDKVVQRILTLVTEKMLLFNSENRSSASDIHKELQDIKDNYSEYLEPRNVINLPLGLTAEQAAESDRHQNGQGPPDGSNVMSQSAHELSGIQNKGLSTKAIPSGNTAAMAQSAKLLNQWTVSPDNEFAQKFFSETPRSIPSDRGQLCDSCSRLRIWEPNATISGIMRDFGTPASACDLCNLLYAVSKKIGLQEDQELQCVRNGPTLNLDGRDGPPILSLFSDPAFNDHDLGSVEVGYPNLSLPESPERYRLFQEWLHVCDNEHSHSRDTSSLDCAVQMPTRLIHVDESSEHLEDIKDSGFLRYLALSHCWGGSTSLSTLTKNIDQFRNEIPHEQLPLNFQEAIKVTRALKISYLWIDSLCIIQDDPEDWRREAARMGQVFSNAYCTIAATSAATSNEGFLTPKLSSTLSATLETSRGGLLHISEFMEDCNRDLESAPLNTRGWVMQERALSTRTLHFTRAQVYWECGNGLHCERLFKLSNPQSALFADSDFPKAILNYYKGGRITLFQNLYEKYSRLDFSYNSDRPVAILGLEKRLSTVLQTRGQFGVFEQYLARSLLWSRPENTFLDSITFQDDNRVPSWSWMAYEGPITYANIPFDKVEWSTDCLLQYGEETGTNRMRTVLKAVARDLELDKLDMHDRVKLDEGSEFEPSSLRGIVLGKDKKRESRVQVYYVLLVTLSEDESEQAKVYVRVGVAWLLEHNIAMDGEDVVIY
;
A
#
# COMPACT_ATOMS: atom_id res chain seq x y z
N MET A 1 -31.82 50.73 20.22
CA MET A 1 -32.69 49.80 19.48
C MET A 1 -32.89 48.60 20.39
N ALA A 2 -34.12 48.29 20.80
CA ALA A 2 -34.37 47.10 21.60
C ALA A 2 -33.93 45.88 20.77
N ALA A 3 -33.03 45.06 21.29
CA ALA A 3 -32.58 43.86 20.59
C ALA A 3 -33.80 42.98 20.34
N THR A 4 -34.01 42.58 19.09
CA THR A 4 -35.05 41.62 18.74
C THR A 4 -34.77 40.33 19.52
N PRO A 5 -35.73 39.78 20.27
CA PRO A 5 -35.52 38.54 21.03
C PRO A 5 -35.05 37.41 20.11
N TRP A 6 -34.25 36.49 20.65
CA TRP A 6 -33.90 35.28 19.91
C TRP A 6 -35.10 34.35 19.86
N THR A 7 -35.42 33.86 18.66
CA THR A 7 -36.40 32.80 18.45
C THR A 7 -35.71 31.59 17.85
N LEU A 8 -36.29 30.40 18.04
CA LEU A 8 -35.77 29.16 17.47
C LEU A 8 -35.58 29.28 15.95
N LEU A 9 -36.57 29.85 15.25
CA LEU A 9 -36.53 30.03 13.81
C LEU A 9 -35.34 30.91 13.40
N ARG A 10 -35.15 32.05 14.10
CA ARG A 10 -34.02 32.93 13.85
C ARG A 10 -32.68 32.23 14.11
N LEU A 11 -32.56 31.46 15.20
CA LEU A 11 -31.33 30.72 15.49
C LEU A 11 -31.02 29.69 14.39
N MET A 12 -32.04 28.98 13.90
CA MET A 12 -31.90 28.02 12.81
C MET A 12 -31.50 28.68 11.49
N ASP A 13 -32.14 29.80 11.14
CA ASP A 13 -31.82 30.58 9.94
C ASP A 13 -30.38 31.11 9.99
N GLU A 14 -29.94 31.64 11.13
CA GLU A 14 -28.56 32.13 11.30
C GLU A 14 -27.53 30.99 11.25
N CYS A 15 -27.85 29.79 11.75
CA CYS A 15 -27.01 28.60 11.55
C CYS A 15 -26.91 28.23 10.07
N GLU A 16 -28.03 28.20 9.35
CA GLU A 16 -28.08 27.82 7.94
C GLU A 16 -27.36 28.86 7.06
N ASN A 17 -27.52 30.15 7.36
CA ASN A 17 -26.77 31.23 6.71
C ASN A 17 -25.26 31.06 6.92
N ALA A 18 -24.82 30.77 8.15
CA ALA A 18 -23.41 30.54 8.46
C ALA A 18 -22.82 29.31 7.74
N GLU A 19 -23.64 28.28 7.48
CA GLU A 19 -23.24 27.13 6.67
C GLU A 19 -23.09 27.49 5.18
N ASN A 20 -23.98 28.34 4.68
CA ASN A 20 -24.04 28.78 3.27
C ASN A 20 -23.00 29.86 2.91
N GLU A 21 -22.45 30.58 3.89
CA GLU A 21 -21.43 31.62 3.68
C GLU A 21 -20.06 31.06 3.23
N ASN A 22 -19.81 29.76 3.41
CA ASN A 22 -18.54 29.13 3.06
C ASN A 22 -18.57 28.59 1.62
N SER A 23 -17.63 29.03 0.77
CA SER A 23 -17.57 28.62 -0.65
C SER A 23 -16.80 27.31 -0.88
N SER A 24 -16.63 26.48 0.15
CA SER A 24 -15.75 25.32 0.17
C SER A 24 -16.54 24.01 0.10
N ASP A 25 -15.92 22.92 -0.40
CA ASP A 25 -16.51 21.57 -0.45
C ASP A 25 -16.92 21.02 0.93
N GLU A 26 -16.50 21.68 2.03
CA GLU A 26 -16.73 21.30 3.42
C GLU A 26 -17.46 22.40 4.17
N VAL A 27 -18.59 22.06 4.80
CA VAL A 27 -19.43 22.98 5.59
C VAL A 27 -18.90 23.08 7.01
N PHE A 28 -18.72 24.31 7.51
CA PHE A 28 -18.40 24.58 8.92
C PHE A 28 -19.12 25.84 9.44
N ILE A 29 -19.18 26.00 10.76
CA ILE A 29 -19.72 27.22 11.40
C ILE A 29 -18.56 27.90 12.13
N PRO A 30 -18.27 29.18 11.84
CA PRO A 30 -17.16 29.90 12.48
C PRO A 30 -17.34 29.99 14.00
N THR A 31 -16.23 29.94 14.74
CA THR A 31 -16.23 30.07 16.21
C THR A 31 -16.91 31.36 16.69
N THR A 32 -16.70 32.48 15.98
CA THR A 32 -17.37 33.76 16.26
C THR A 32 -18.89 33.67 16.14
N THR A 33 -19.38 32.87 15.19
CA THR A 33 -20.81 32.62 15.01
C THR A 33 -21.34 31.69 16.10
N ILE A 34 -20.59 30.65 16.47
CA ILE A 34 -20.93 29.80 17.61
C ILE A 34 -21.06 30.65 18.89
N GLU A 35 -20.14 31.58 19.14
CA GLU A 35 -20.21 32.50 20.29
C GLU A 35 -21.44 33.42 20.25
N LEU A 36 -21.82 33.92 19.07
CA LEU A 36 -23.04 34.72 18.89
C LEU A 36 -24.31 33.90 19.17
N LEU A 37 -24.40 32.71 18.55
CA LEU A 37 -25.54 31.80 18.66
C LEU A 37 -25.64 31.16 20.05
N THR A 38 -24.57 31.20 20.82
CA THR A 38 -24.52 30.78 22.23
C THR A 38 -24.24 31.96 23.15
N SER A 39 -24.69 33.15 22.79
CA SER A 39 -24.69 34.31 23.69
C SER A 39 -25.68 34.08 24.85
N GLU A 40 -25.39 34.68 26.01
CA GLU A 40 -26.20 34.48 27.21
C GLU A 40 -27.68 34.84 27.00
N GLU A 41 -27.94 35.87 26.20
CA GLU A 41 -29.28 36.31 25.80
C GLU A 41 -29.97 35.23 24.94
N CYS A 42 -29.29 34.74 23.89
CA CYS A 42 -29.81 33.70 23.01
C CYS A 42 -30.18 32.42 23.77
N VAL A 43 -29.26 31.89 24.59
CA VAL A 43 -29.52 30.67 25.36
C VAL A 43 -30.70 30.87 26.33
N SER A 44 -30.82 32.05 26.94
CA SER A 44 -31.92 32.34 27.87
C SER A 44 -33.27 32.38 27.14
N ASP A 45 -33.33 33.06 26.00
CA ASP A 45 -34.55 33.20 25.19
C ASP A 45 -35.02 31.84 24.64
N ILE A 46 -34.10 31.01 24.11
CA ILE A 46 -34.43 29.71 23.52
C ILE A 46 -34.85 28.68 24.58
N LEU A 47 -34.18 28.64 25.75
CA LEU A 47 -34.60 27.77 26.86
C LEU A 47 -36.00 28.15 27.37
N LYS A 48 -36.32 29.44 27.35
CA LYS A 48 -37.63 29.97 27.71
C LYS A 48 -38.70 29.64 26.67
N GLU A 49 -38.42 29.84 25.38
CA GLU A 49 -39.33 29.49 24.27
C GLU A 49 -39.69 28.00 24.26
N ARG A 50 -38.72 27.12 24.58
CA ARG A 50 -38.93 25.66 24.63
C ARG A 50 -39.47 25.13 25.96
N ASN A 51 -39.77 26.00 26.93
CA ASN A 51 -40.23 25.63 28.27
C ASN A 51 -39.33 24.59 28.98
N CYS A 52 -38.00 24.70 28.85
CA CYS A 52 -37.08 23.77 29.50
C CYS A 52 -37.11 23.94 31.04
N PRO A 53 -37.06 22.84 31.82
CA PRO A 53 -37.03 22.91 33.29
C PRO A 53 -35.67 23.41 33.80
N ASN A 54 -35.66 24.08 34.96
CA ASN A 54 -34.42 24.52 35.65
C ASN A 54 -33.47 25.36 34.78
N GLN A 55 -34.00 26.37 34.06
CA GLN A 55 -33.27 27.18 33.07
C GLN A 55 -31.97 27.79 33.62
N ASP A 56 -31.97 28.31 34.85
CA ASP A 56 -30.77 28.90 35.48
C ASP A 56 -29.66 27.86 35.70
N ALA A 57 -30.03 26.63 36.08
CA ALA A 57 -29.08 25.54 36.28
C ALA A 57 -28.51 25.04 34.95
N LEU A 58 -29.34 24.93 33.90
CA LEU A 58 -28.90 24.58 32.56
C LEU A 58 -27.95 25.64 31.99
N LYS A 59 -28.31 26.93 32.11
CA LYS A 59 -27.48 28.06 31.68
C LYS A 59 -26.10 28.01 32.36
N LYS A 60 -26.07 27.87 33.70
CA LYS A 60 -24.80 27.77 34.45
C LYS A 60 -23.90 26.63 33.97
N ARG A 61 -24.49 25.50 33.54
CA ARG A 61 -23.74 24.35 33.05
C ARG A 61 -23.30 24.47 31.59
N ILE A 62 -24.09 25.12 30.73
CA ILE A 62 -23.71 25.38 29.34
C ILE A 62 -22.46 26.26 29.27
N TYR A 63 -22.37 27.26 30.16
CA TYR A 63 -21.24 28.19 30.26
C TYR A 63 -20.16 27.76 31.29
N ASP A 64 -20.17 26.51 31.75
CA ASP A 64 -19.14 26.04 32.67
C ASP A 64 -17.76 26.13 32.00
N GLU A 65 -16.83 26.88 32.58
CA GLU A 65 -15.49 27.09 32.01
C GLU A 65 -14.65 25.81 31.91
N LYS A 66 -14.92 24.82 32.78
CA LYS A 66 -14.20 23.54 32.80
C LYS A 66 -14.83 22.48 31.91
N CYS A 67 -16.14 22.56 31.68
CA CYS A 67 -16.91 21.58 30.92
C CYS A 67 -18.02 22.26 30.11
N PRO A 68 -17.67 23.08 29.09
CA PRO A 68 -18.66 23.81 28.31
C PRO A 68 -19.56 22.85 27.52
N ALA A 69 -20.81 23.23 27.28
CA ALA A 69 -21.78 22.45 26.50
C ALA A 69 -22.49 23.31 25.44
N LYS A 70 -21.77 24.28 24.89
CA LYS A 70 -22.26 25.25 23.90
C LYS A 70 -22.51 24.58 22.55
N ILE A 71 -21.62 23.70 22.11
CA ILE A 71 -21.77 22.95 20.85
C ILE A 71 -22.88 21.91 20.99
N ILE A 72 -22.93 21.19 22.12
CA ILE A 72 -24.03 20.26 22.41
C ILE A 72 -25.38 20.97 22.37
N PHE A 73 -25.49 22.15 22.97
CA PHE A 73 -26.70 22.97 22.91
C PHE A 73 -27.13 23.22 21.45
N LEU A 74 -26.23 23.69 20.58
CA LEU A 74 -26.54 23.97 19.18
C LEU A 74 -26.95 22.71 18.40
N ILE A 75 -26.28 21.58 18.61
CA ILE A 75 -26.64 20.31 17.95
C ILE A 75 -28.02 19.84 18.40
N LEU A 76 -28.33 19.91 19.70
CA LEU A 76 -29.65 19.53 20.22
C LEU A 76 -30.77 20.46 19.74
N VAL A 77 -30.48 21.75 19.60
CA VAL A 77 -31.41 22.71 19.00
C VAL A 77 -31.73 22.31 17.56
N ARG A 78 -30.70 22.00 16.75
CA ARG A 78 -30.89 21.55 15.36
C ARG A 78 -31.60 20.20 15.25
N ALA A 79 -31.35 19.29 16.19
CA ALA A 79 -32.04 18.01 16.26
C ALA A 79 -33.51 18.14 16.73
N GLY A 80 -33.93 19.31 17.20
CA GLY A 80 -35.26 19.49 17.80
C GLY A 80 -35.43 18.75 19.13
N LYS A 81 -34.32 18.45 19.84
CA LYS A 81 -34.28 17.65 21.07
C LYS A 81 -33.67 18.41 22.26
N LEU A 82 -33.87 19.72 22.31
CA LEU A 82 -33.31 20.58 23.35
C LEU A 82 -33.80 20.19 24.76
N ASP A 83 -34.98 19.58 24.88
CA ASP A 83 -35.53 19.03 26.14
C ASP A 83 -34.56 18.04 26.84
N ARG A 84 -33.63 17.45 26.09
CA ARG A 84 -32.67 16.44 26.57
C ARG A 84 -31.35 17.01 27.07
N ILE A 85 -31.10 18.31 26.93
CA ILE A 85 -29.84 18.92 27.37
C ILE A 85 -29.53 18.66 28.85
N GLY A 86 -30.56 18.60 29.70
CA GLY A 86 -30.41 18.26 31.11
C GLY A 86 -29.82 16.85 31.35
N GLN A 87 -30.12 15.88 30.49
CA GLN A 87 -29.64 14.49 30.60
C GLN A 87 -28.16 14.39 30.19
N PHE A 88 -27.79 15.06 29.10
CA PHE A 88 -26.40 15.16 28.65
C PHE A 88 -25.52 15.72 29.76
N LEU A 89 -26.00 16.83 30.33
CA LEU A 89 -25.34 17.48 31.44
C LEU A 89 -25.32 16.53 32.67
N SER A 90 -26.43 15.96 33.14
CA SER A 90 -26.41 15.10 34.33
C SER A 90 -25.45 13.91 34.24
N ASN A 91 -25.20 13.41 33.03
CA ASN A 91 -24.24 12.34 32.75
C ASN A 91 -22.80 12.81 32.57
N GLY A 92 -22.49 14.08 32.85
CA GLY A 92 -21.14 14.64 32.76
C GLY A 92 -20.66 14.91 31.33
N PHE A 93 -21.54 14.86 30.33
CA PHE A 93 -21.18 15.06 28.93
C PHE A 93 -21.03 16.56 28.62
N SER A 94 -20.01 16.90 27.83
CA SER A 94 -19.58 18.26 27.51
C SER A 94 -18.93 18.30 26.13
N ASP A 95 -18.71 19.49 25.58
CA ASP A 95 -18.13 19.70 24.24
C ASP A 95 -16.75 19.04 24.08
N HIS A 96 -16.03 18.82 25.19
CA HIS A 96 -14.75 18.10 25.20
C HIS A 96 -14.82 16.63 24.78
N HIS A 97 -16.01 16.03 24.80
CA HIS A 97 -16.24 14.66 24.40
C HIS A 97 -16.54 14.53 22.90
N LEU A 98 -16.74 15.64 22.18
CA LEU A 98 -16.93 15.66 20.74
C LEU A 98 -15.58 15.60 20.00
N PRO A 99 -15.52 15.03 18.78
CA PRO A 99 -16.58 14.24 18.13
C PRO A 99 -16.81 12.89 18.82
N ILE A 100 -18.03 12.39 18.69
CA ILE A 100 -18.41 11.05 19.19
C ILE A 100 -18.66 10.07 18.04
N ASP A 101 -18.12 8.87 18.20
CA ASP A 101 -18.45 7.69 17.41
C ASP A 101 -19.48 6.84 18.16
N LEU A 102 -20.38 6.18 17.41
CA LEU A 102 -21.45 5.37 17.96
C LEU A 102 -21.26 3.90 17.57
N ARG A 103 -21.50 2.99 18.52
CA ARG A 103 -21.58 1.55 18.27
C ARG A 103 -22.75 0.97 19.03
N TRP A 104 -23.58 0.20 18.32
CA TRP A 104 -24.65 -0.54 18.97
C TRP A 104 -24.12 -1.83 19.59
N THR A 105 -24.55 -2.13 20.82
CA THR A 105 -24.22 -3.36 21.55
C THR A 105 -25.49 -3.98 22.14
N ARG A 106 -25.40 -5.22 22.62
CA ARG A 106 -26.52 -5.91 23.30
C ARG A 106 -27.04 -5.17 24.54
N GLU A 107 -26.22 -4.30 25.13
CA GLU A 107 -26.55 -3.48 26.31
C GLU A 107 -27.08 -2.08 25.95
N GLY A 108 -27.25 -1.78 24.64
CA GLY A 108 -27.66 -0.48 24.13
C GLY A 108 -26.55 0.26 23.37
N TYR A 109 -26.80 1.53 23.05
CA TYR A 109 -25.83 2.38 22.36
C TYR A 109 -24.64 2.67 23.28
N LYS A 110 -23.44 2.37 22.78
CA LYS A 110 -22.20 2.86 23.35
C LYS A 110 -21.63 3.94 22.45
N PHE A 111 -21.04 4.94 23.06
CA PHE A 111 -20.31 5.98 22.36
C PHE A 111 -18.83 5.94 22.74
N LYS A 112 -18.01 6.47 21.85
CA LYS A 112 -16.58 6.67 22.08
C LYS A 112 -16.26 8.12 21.77
N SER A 113 -15.73 8.84 22.78
CA SER A 113 -15.22 10.19 22.59
C SER A 113 -13.86 10.13 21.89
N ALA A 114 -13.47 11.20 21.21
CA ALA A 114 -12.13 11.29 20.62
C ALA A 114 -10.98 11.20 21.65
N LYS A 115 -11.26 11.40 22.95
CA LYS A 115 -10.26 11.38 24.04
C LYS A 115 -10.23 10.06 24.81
N ASP A 116 -11.29 9.28 24.80
CA ASP A 116 -11.38 8.01 25.53
C ASP A 116 -11.14 6.81 24.62
N SER A 117 -10.30 5.88 25.07
CA SER A 117 -10.06 4.61 24.37
C SER A 117 -11.27 3.67 24.43
N ASN A 118 -12.11 3.84 25.45
CA ASN A 118 -13.15 2.91 25.88
C ASN A 118 -14.56 3.36 25.47
N TRP A 119 -15.40 2.39 25.13
CA TRP A 119 -16.81 2.60 24.81
C TRP A 119 -17.63 2.76 26.10
N THR A 120 -18.39 3.85 26.23
CA THR A 120 -19.21 4.17 27.40
C THR A 120 -20.69 4.31 27.05
N THR A 121 -21.60 4.26 28.03
CA THR A 121 -23.06 4.24 27.81
C THR A 121 -23.59 5.60 27.36
N ALA A 122 -24.26 5.65 26.20
CA ALA A 122 -24.67 6.90 25.55
C ALA A 122 -25.50 7.84 26.46
N PRO A 123 -25.20 9.16 26.48
CA PRO A 123 -25.84 10.12 27.40
C PRO A 123 -27.32 10.40 27.08
N PHE A 124 -27.82 9.80 25.99
CA PHE A 124 -29.18 9.91 25.46
C PHE A 124 -30.25 9.26 26.37
N GLY A 125 -29.85 8.37 27.30
CA GLY A 125 -30.77 7.72 28.25
C GLY A 125 -31.72 6.71 27.62
N ALA A 126 -32.65 6.17 28.43
CA ALA A 126 -33.64 5.19 27.98
C ALA A 126 -34.79 5.85 27.19
N GLY A 127 -35.21 5.22 26.08
CA GLY A 127 -36.38 5.64 25.29
C GLY A 127 -36.11 6.64 24.17
N ILE A 128 -34.87 6.79 23.70
CA ILE A 128 -34.53 7.59 22.52
C ILE A 128 -34.59 6.74 21.24
N ASP A 129 -35.16 7.33 20.19
CA ASP A 129 -35.22 6.76 18.84
C ASP A 129 -33.82 6.75 18.21
N TYR A 130 -33.48 5.67 17.51
CA TYR A 130 -32.25 5.55 16.73
C TYR A 130 -32.02 6.73 15.78
N ASN A 131 -33.10 7.21 15.15
CA ASN A 131 -33.06 8.32 14.20
C ASN A 131 -32.56 9.62 14.85
N ASP A 132 -32.89 9.85 16.11
CA ASP A 132 -32.45 11.05 16.85
C ASP A 132 -30.95 10.99 17.18
N VAL A 133 -30.46 9.80 17.52
CA VAL A 133 -29.03 9.57 17.79
C VAL A 133 -28.24 9.70 16.50
N ASP A 134 -28.68 9.03 15.43
CA ASP A 134 -28.05 9.11 14.12
C ASP A 134 -28.03 10.55 13.59
N TYR A 135 -29.12 11.31 13.76
CA TYR A 135 -29.16 12.73 13.42
C TYR A 135 -28.12 13.56 14.19
N PHE A 136 -28.01 13.37 15.51
CA PHE A 136 -27.00 14.06 16.32
C PHE A 136 -25.58 13.76 15.81
N ILE A 137 -25.30 12.49 15.51
CA ILE A 137 -23.98 12.04 15.00
C ILE A 137 -23.67 12.63 13.62
N GLN A 138 -24.67 12.72 12.74
CA GLN A 138 -24.50 13.27 11.39
C GLN A 138 -24.38 14.80 11.39
N LYS A 139 -24.98 15.50 12.36
CA LYS A 139 -25.01 16.97 12.40
C LYS A 139 -23.95 17.62 13.29
N GLN A 140 -23.14 16.85 14.01
CA GLN A 140 -22.08 17.42 14.86
C GLN A 140 -20.97 18.14 14.06
N TRP A 141 -20.65 17.66 12.85
CA TRP A 141 -19.40 18.00 12.14
C TRP A 141 -19.19 19.50 11.84
N PRO A 142 -20.20 20.27 11.38
CA PRO A 142 -20.00 21.69 11.07
C PRO A 142 -19.52 22.53 12.26
N PHE A 143 -19.85 22.12 13.49
CA PHE A 143 -19.48 22.84 14.71
C PHE A 143 -18.08 22.51 15.23
N LEU A 144 -17.39 21.55 14.60
CA LEU A 144 -16.13 20.98 15.11
C LEU A 144 -14.89 21.46 14.34
N ALA A 145 -15.01 22.53 13.54
CA ALA A 145 -13.87 23.10 12.84
C ALA A 145 -12.78 23.55 13.82
N PRO A 146 -11.52 23.14 13.64
CA PRO A 146 -10.45 23.39 14.60
C PRO A 146 -10.05 24.87 14.63
N ILE A 147 -9.60 25.34 15.80
CA ILE A 147 -8.89 26.62 15.95
C ILE A 147 -7.39 26.31 15.96
N PHE A 148 -6.67 26.84 14.97
CA PHE A 148 -5.24 26.65 14.83
C PHE A 148 -4.48 27.76 15.58
N GLU A 149 -4.14 27.47 16.83
CA GLU A 149 -3.34 28.31 17.71
C GLU A 149 -1.82 28.04 17.54
N LYS A 150 -1.02 28.23 18.60
CA LYS A 150 0.46 28.17 18.60
C LYS A 150 1.09 26.85 18.13
N ARG A 151 0.35 25.75 18.14
CA ARG A 151 0.90 24.43 17.81
C ARG A 151 1.22 24.36 16.32
N PHE A 152 2.30 23.65 15.98
CA PHE A 152 2.66 23.43 14.58
C PHE A 152 1.89 22.27 13.94
N GLU A 153 1.59 21.24 14.73
CA GLU A 153 1.09 19.95 14.24
C GLU A 153 -0.25 19.62 14.88
N TYR A 154 -1.20 19.20 14.06
CA TYR A 154 -2.56 18.83 14.46
C TYR A 154 -2.93 17.46 13.88
N VAL A 155 -3.58 16.62 14.69
CA VAL A 155 -4.16 15.35 14.23
C VAL A 155 -5.66 15.50 14.26
N LEU A 156 -6.28 15.47 13.09
CA LEU A 156 -7.71 15.67 12.87
C LEU A 156 -8.37 14.36 12.46
N GLN A 157 -9.59 14.12 12.94
CA GLN A 157 -10.40 13.02 12.43
C GLN A 157 -10.88 13.30 10.99
N GLN A 158 -11.11 12.25 10.22
CA GLN A 158 -11.40 12.36 8.78
C GLN A 158 -12.61 13.26 8.44
N LYS A 159 -13.64 13.28 9.29
CA LYS A 159 -14.89 14.02 9.06
C LYS A 159 -14.87 15.45 9.60
N VAL A 160 -13.81 15.86 10.32
CA VAL A 160 -13.69 17.23 10.84
C VAL A 160 -13.44 18.19 9.66
N PRO A 161 -14.30 19.21 9.45
CA PRO A 161 -14.15 20.15 8.35
C PRO A 161 -12.98 21.11 8.60
N LEU A 162 -12.31 21.52 7.53
CA LEU A 162 -11.34 22.62 7.59
C LEU A 162 -12.08 23.97 7.52
N PRO A 163 -11.66 24.99 8.30
CA PRO A 163 -12.30 26.30 8.34
C PRO A 163 -11.90 27.16 7.12
N LEU A 164 -12.26 26.70 5.92
CA LEU A 164 -11.91 27.33 4.64
C LEU A 164 -13.07 28.21 4.16
N VAL A 165 -12.82 29.51 4.04
CA VAL A 165 -13.78 30.47 3.46
C VAL A 165 -13.82 30.30 1.94
N LYS A 166 -12.64 30.16 1.31
CA LYS A 166 -12.48 29.95 -0.12
C LYS A 166 -11.39 28.93 -0.41
N LYS A 167 -11.60 28.14 -1.47
CA LYS A 167 -10.64 27.16 -1.98
C LYS A 167 -10.55 27.29 -3.50
N GLY A 168 -9.37 27.64 -3.98
CA GLY A 168 -9.06 27.70 -5.40
C GLY A 168 -8.76 26.32 -5.99
N THR A 169 -8.78 26.25 -7.32
CA THR A 169 -8.50 25.02 -8.08
C THR A 169 -7.13 24.43 -7.69
N PRO A 170 -7.07 23.14 -7.31
CA PRO A 170 -5.81 22.49 -6.97
C PRO A 170 -4.91 22.35 -8.20
N ILE A 171 -3.63 22.68 -8.02
CA ILE A 171 -2.55 22.32 -8.94
C ILE A 171 -2.03 20.94 -8.50
N VAL A 172 -2.29 19.91 -9.30
CA VAL A 172 -1.92 18.52 -8.97
C VAL A 172 -0.54 18.17 -9.52
N SER A 173 0.32 17.59 -8.68
CA SER A 173 1.65 17.12 -9.02
C SER A 173 1.93 15.79 -8.31
N GLY A 174 1.66 14.68 -9.01
CA GLY A 174 1.88 13.33 -8.49
C GLY A 174 0.93 13.03 -7.33
N PHE A 175 1.46 12.54 -6.21
CA PHE A 175 0.70 12.27 -4.98
C PHE A 175 0.45 13.51 -4.12
N SER A 176 0.67 14.71 -4.67
CA SER A 176 0.47 15.97 -3.97
C SER A 176 -0.35 16.95 -4.81
N SER A 177 -1.11 17.80 -4.14
CA SER A 177 -1.81 18.92 -4.76
C SER A 177 -1.62 20.18 -3.96
N VAL A 178 -1.51 21.33 -4.62
CA VAL A 178 -1.40 22.64 -3.97
C VAL A 178 -2.59 23.49 -4.37
N SER A 179 -3.36 23.96 -3.39
CA SER A 179 -4.48 24.87 -3.60
C SER A 179 -4.20 26.22 -2.93
N LYS A 180 -4.59 27.29 -3.61
CA LYS A 180 -4.78 28.60 -2.96
C LYS A 180 -6.01 28.48 -2.04
N ILE A 181 -5.87 28.84 -0.78
CA ILE A 181 -6.96 28.79 0.19
C ILE A 181 -7.04 30.07 1.00
N GLU A 182 -8.23 30.34 1.54
CA GLU A 182 -8.48 31.40 2.50
C GLU A 182 -9.05 30.77 3.77
N MET A 183 -8.32 30.87 4.88
CA MET A 183 -8.79 30.36 6.18
C MET A 183 -9.56 31.44 6.92
N HIS A 184 -10.61 31.04 7.63
CA HIS A 184 -11.41 31.98 8.40
C HIS A 184 -10.57 32.60 9.54
N PRO A 185 -10.48 33.94 9.67
CA PRO A 185 -9.57 34.60 10.63
C PRO A 185 -9.74 34.14 12.08
N ALA A 186 -10.97 33.88 12.51
CA ALA A 186 -11.25 33.37 13.86
C ALA A 186 -10.62 32.00 14.16
N HIS A 187 -10.29 31.22 13.13
CA HIS A 187 -9.69 29.88 13.26
C HIS A 187 -8.16 29.89 13.07
N VAL A 188 -7.55 31.04 12.76
CA VAL A 188 -6.10 31.21 12.62
C VAL A 188 -5.65 32.55 13.25
N PRO A 189 -5.92 32.79 14.55
CA PRO A 189 -5.80 34.11 15.18
C PRO A 189 -4.38 34.72 15.14
N GLU A 190 -3.34 33.89 15.01
CA GLU A 190 -1.94 34.35 14.94
C GLU A 190 -1.48 34.71 13.52
N GLN A 191 -2.27 34.41 12.48
CA GLN A 191 -1.91 34.68 11.09
C GLN A 191 -2.42 36.05 10.64
N LYS A 192 -1.48 36.90 10.22
CA LYS A 192 -1.79 38.25 9.73
C LYS A 192 -2.45 38.27 8.36
N GLU A 193 -2.16 37.28 7.51
CA GLU A 193 -2.77 37.14 6.20
C GLU A 193 -3.63 35.86 6.16
N PRO A 194 -4.93 35.95 5.81
CA PRO A 194 -5.82 34.79 5.75
C PRO A 194 -5.55 33.90 4.53
N LEU A 195 -4.81 34.43 3.54
CA LEU A 195 -4.54 33.76 2.28
C LEU A 195 -3.29 32.87 2.37
N MET A 196 -3.46 31.59 2.08
CA MET A 196 -2.42 30.57 2.24
C MET A 196 -2.35 29.64 1.03
N ALA A 197 -1.25 28.91 0.92
CA ALA A 197 -1.12 27.74 0.07
C ALA A 197 -1.31 26.48 0.94
N MET A 198 -2.23 25.60 0.55
CA MET A 198 -2.41 24.30 1.18
C MET A 198 -1.88 23.22 0.26
N LYS A 199 -0.82 22.54 0.69
CA LYS A 199 -0.28 21.35 0.04
C LYS A 199 -0.88 20.11 0.68
N LYS A 200 -1.70 19.38 -0.07
CA LYS A 200 -2.30 18.10 0.31
C LYS A 200 -1.47 16.96 -0.25
N MET A 201 -1.10 15.99 0.58
CA MET A 201 -0.45 14.74 0.20
C MET A 201 -1.34 13.55 0.59
N GLU A 202 -1.41 12.55 -0.27
CA GLU A 202 -2.20 11.33 -0.04
C GLU A 202 -1.35 10.25 0.64
N LEU A 203 -1.92 9.61 1.66
CA LEU A 203 -1.31 8.58 2.50
C LEU A 203 -1.98 7.25 2.19
N GLU A 204 -1.66 6.67 1.05
CA GLU A 204 -2.23 5.40 0.57
C GLU A 204 -1.37 4.20 0.96
N SER A 205 -0.14 4.46 1.41
CA SER A 205 0.97 3.51 1.50
C SER A 205 1.71 3.69 2.83
N GLU A 206 2.10 2.61 3.52
CA GLU A 206 2.98 2.71 4.70
C GLU A 206 4.29 3.45 4.43
N ASP A 207 4.86 3.34 3.22
CA ASP A 207 6.07 4.08 2.84
C ASP A 207 5.79 5.57 2.68
N GLN A 208 4.61 5.92 2.15
CA GLN A 208 4.16 7.31 2.11
C GLN A 208 3.91 7.84 3.53
N ILE A 209 3.38 7.02 4.44
CA ILE A 209 3.17 7.40 5.85
C ILE A 209 4.51 7.61 6.55
N LYS A 210 5.44 6.65 6.48
CA LYS A 210 6.80 6.77 7.06
C LYS A 210 7.53 7.97 6.50
N TYR A 211 7.45 8.17 5.18
CA TYR A 211 8.05 9.31 4.52
C TYR A 211 7.43 10.62 4.99
N VAL A 212 6.10 10.73 4.98
CA VAL A 212 5.40 11.97 5.40
C VAL A 212 5.64 12.26 6.88
N GLN A 213 5.76 11.26 7.75
CA GLN A 213 6.16 11.44 9.15
C GLN A 213 7.59 11.98 9.27
N LYS A 214 8.53 11.43 8.49
CA LYS A 214 9.90 11.97 8.37
C LYS A 214 9.88 13.41 7.84
N GLU A 215 9.00 13.70 6.89
CA GLU A 215 8.83 15.03 6.34
C GLU A 215 8.22 16.02 7.31
N MET A 216 7.20 15.64 8.07
CA MET A 216 6.63 16.49 9.12
C MET A 216 7.72 16.87 10.14
N THR A 217 8.61 15.92 10.46
CA THR A 217 9.78 16.16 11.32
C THR A 217 10.79 17.13 10.67
N ASN A 218 11.09 16.96 9.38
CA ASN A 218 11.98 17.84 8.62
C ASN A 218 11.41 19.27 8.54
N VAL A 219 10.15 19.42 8.12
CA VAL A 219 9.48 20.72 8.00
C VAL A 219 9.39 21.43 9.35
N LYS A 220 9.11 20.69 10.43
CA LYS A 220 9.11 21.23 11.80
C LYS A 220 10.49 21.77 12.20
N SER A 221 11.55 21.08 11.83
CA SER A 221 12.93 21.50 12.08
C SER A 221 13.34 22.70 11.22
N LEU A 222 12.96 22.69 9.93
CA LEU A 222 13.21 23.78 8.97
C LEU A 222 12.47 25.06 9.36
N ARG A 223 11.29 24.98 9.98
CA ARG A 223 10.54 26.13 10.50
C ARG A 223 11.36 26.98 11.48
N LEU A 224 12.22 26.32 12.28
CA LEU A 224 13.10 26.96 13.25
C LEU A 224 14.27 27.71 12.58
N LEU A 225 14.58 27.41 11.31
CA LEU A 225 15.61 28.12 10.56
C LEU A 225 15.04 29.46 10.09
N HIS A 226 15.64 30.57 10.51
CA HIS A 226 15.26 31.91 10.07
C HIS A 226 16.12 32.34 8.89
N HIS A 227 15.51 32.43 7.71
CA HIS A 227 16.18 32.96 6.52
C HIS A 227 15.18 33.68 5.60
N ASN A 228 15.58 34.79 5.00
CA ASN A 228 14.70 35.62 4.18
C ASN A 228 14.35 34.97 2.83
N HIS A 229 15.16 34.01 2.37
CA HIS A 229 15.00 33.30 1.10
C HIS A 229 14.51 31.84 1.28
N LEU A 230 13.94 31.48 2.44
CA LEU A 230 13.28 30.18 2.66
C LEU A 230 11.79 30.40 2.99
N VAL A 231 10.91 29.61 2.35
CA VAL A 231 9.48 29.57 2.70
C VAL A 231 9.32 28.73 3.97
N LYS A 232 8.56 29.24 4.93
CA LYS A 232 8.28 28.56 6.20
C LYS A 232 6.88 27.98 6.19
N ALA A 233 6.74 26.75 6.67
CA ALA A 233 5.42 26.19 6.97
C ALA A 233 4.80 26.94 8.16
N ILE A 234 3.52 27.28 8.00
CA ILE A 234 2.69 27.89 9.04
C ILE A 234 2.30 26.81 10.05
N LEU A 235 1.66 25.76 9.57
CA LEU A 235 1.22 24.58 10.32
C LEU A 235 1.15 23.34 9.40
N ALA A 236 1.05 22.18 10.02
CA ALA A 236 0.80 20.89 9.39
C ALA A 236 -0.32 20.17 10.11
N CYS A 237 -1.13 19.40 9.38
CA CYS A 237 -2.09 18.49 10.01
C CYS A 237 -2.23 17.16 9.26
N THR A 238 -2.51 16.10 10.01
CA THR A 238 -2.95 14.81 9.46
C THR A 238 -4.46 14.71 9.58
N ARG A 239 -5.14 14.28 8.52
CA ARG A 239 -6.60 14.11 8.51
C ARG A 239 -6.98 12.86 7.71
N GLY A 240 -7.25 11.76 8.43
CA GLY A 240 -7.48 10.46 7.81
C GLY A 240 -6.28 10.02 6.96
N LYS A 241 -6.51 9.78 5.66
CA LYS A 241 -5.47 9.42 4.68
C LYS A 241 -4.77 10.63 4.04
N HIS A 242 -4.84 11.81 4.65
CA HIS A 242 -4.27 13.02 4.08
C HIS A 242 -3.30 13.69 5.04
N ALA A 243 -2.17 14.15 4.51
CA ALA A 243 -1.29 15.11 5.19
C ALA A 243 -1.40 16.47 4.51
N LEU A 244 -1.64 17.52 5.31
CA LEU A 244 -1.88 18.87 4.84
C LEU A 244 -0.81 19.80 5.42
N PHE A 245 -0.10 20.51 4.56
CA PHE A 245 0.89 21.51 4.93
C PHE A 245 0.45 22.88 4.46
N PHE A 246 0.54 23.87 5.32
CA PHE A 246 0.06 25.22 5.07
C PHE A 246 1.26 26.17 4.99
N PHE A 247 1.32 26.95 3.93
CA PHE A 247 2.41 27.89 3.65
C PHE A 247 1.85 29.28 3.32
N PRO A 248 2.66 30.35 3.49
CA PRO A 248 2.30 31.66 3.00
C PRO A 248 2.05 31.64 1.49
N TRP A 249 0.98 32.28 1.02
CA TRP A 249 0.72 32.37 -0.41
C TRP A 249 1.69 33.34 -1.11
N ALA A 250 2.38 32.87 -2.14
CA ALA A 250 3.30 33.68 -2.94
C ALA A 250 2.52 34.47 -4.01
N LYS A 251 2.14 35.71 -3.70
CA LYS A 251 1.38 36.58 -4.61
C LYS A 251 2.09 36.84 -5.95
N GLY A 252 3.43 36.77 -5.99
CA GLY A 252 4.22 36.97 -7.20
C GLY A 252 4.39 35.73 -8.09
N GLY A 253 3.83 34.57 -7.70
CA GLY A 253 3.98 33.32 -8.44
C GLY A 253 5.37 32.68 -8.30
N ASP A 254 5.70 31.79 -9.22
CA ASP A 254 7.01 31.10 -9.29
C ASP A 254 7.99 31.78 -10.28
N LEU A 255 9.28 31.50 -10.11
CA LEU A 255 10.34 32.08 -10.92
C LEU A 255 10.24 31.64 -12.40
N TYR A 256 9.75 30.43 -12.68
CA TYR A 256 9.59 29.97 -14.07
C TYR A 256 8.65 30.88 -14.86
N ASN A 257 7.49 31.19 -14.30
CA ASN A 257 6.52 32.11 -14.89
C ASN A 257 7.02 33.55 -14.89
N PHE A 258 7.76 33.97 -13.85
CA PHE A 258 8.38 35.29 -13.79
C PHE A 258 9.32 35.53 -15.00
N LEU A 259 10.25 34.61 -15.27
CA LEU A 259 11.22 34.72 -16.36
C LEU A 259 10.56 34.76 -17.75
N LYS A 260 9.38 34.14 -17.90
CA LYS A 260 8.61 34.16 -19.16
C LYS A 260 7.88 35.48 -19.40
N THR A 261 7.37 36.10 -18.35
CA THR A 261 6.36 37.15 -18.49
C THR A 261 6.92 38.54 -18.24
N ASN A 262 7.93 38.68 -17.39
CA ASN A 262 8.46 39.98 -17.01
C ASN A 262 9.59 40.40 -17.94
N SER A 263 9.45 41.59 -18.54
CA SER A 263 10.52 42.28 -19.24
C SER A 263 11.26 43.18 -18.26
N ALA A 264 12.53 42.90 -18.00
CA ALA A 264 13.41 43.82 -17.30
C ALA A 264 14.66 44.03 -18.15
N GLU A 265 15.08 45.29 -18.30
CA GLU A 265 16.27 45.67 -19.07
C GLU A 265 17.21 46.53 -18.21
N GLY A 266 18.51 46.37 -18.43
CA GLY A 266 19.53 47.24 -17.87
C GLY A 266 20.05 46.86 -16.48
N ILE A 267 20.85 47.75 -15.90
CA ILE A 267 21.65 47.50 -14.69
C ILE A 267 20.80 47.19 -13.45
N ALA A 268 19.57 47.72 -13.36
CA ALA A 268 18.65 47.46 -12.26
C ALA A 268 18.22 45.98 -12.19
N ALA A 269 18.00 45.35 -13.35
CA ALA A 269 17.69 43.92 -13.41
C ALA A 269 18.88 43.06 -12.96
N ILE A 270 20.10 43.48 -13.31
CA ILE A 270 21.35 42.81 -12.92
C ILE A 270 21.59 42.93 -11.42
N ILE A 271 21.38 44.12 -10.83
CA ILE A 271 21.48 44.35 -9.39
C ILE A 271 20.49 43.47 -8.64
N TRP A 272 19.22 43.50 -9.03
CA TRP A 272 18.19 42.69 -8.39
C TRP A 272 18.48 41.19 -8.53
N MET A 273 18.88 40.74 -9.72
CA MET A 273 19.29 39.36 -9.98
C MET A 273 20.44 38.93 -9.06
N LEU A 274 21.52 39.72 -8.97
CA LEU A 274 22.67 39.43 -8.11
C LEU A 274 22.25 39.33 -6.64
N ASP A 275 21.40 40.26 -6.17
CA ASP A 275 20.85 40.20 -4.80
C ASP A 275 20.06 38.92 -4.55
N GLN A 276 19.25 38.47 -5.52
CA GLN A 276 18.53 37.22 -5.39
C GLN A 276 19.48 36.01 -5.41
N MET A 277 20.51 36.00 -6.27
CA MET A 277 21.50 34.91 -6.32
C MET A 277 22.28 34.77 -5.02
N ILE A 278 22.67 35.89 -4.41
CA ILE A 278 23.32 35.93 -3.09
C ILE A 278 22.38 35.37 -2.03
N GLY A 279 21.11 35.78 -2.04
CA GLY A 279 20.11 35.28 -1.09
C GLY A 279 19.81 33.79 -1.23
N LEU A 280 19.71 33.28 -2.45
CA LEU A 280 19.45 31.85 -2.72
C LEU A 280 20.66 30.98 -2.34
N SER A 281 21.89 31.41 -2.68
CA SER A 281 23.10 30.69 -2.29
C SER A 281 23.32 30.68 -0.77
N SER A 282 23.05 31.80 -0.09
CA SER A 282 23.06 31.89 1.37
C SER A 282 22.06 30.93 2.02
N ALA A 283 20.84 30.84 1.46
CA ALA A 283 19.83 29.90 1.93
C ALA A 283 20.28 28.44 1.79
N LEU A 284 20.87 28.07 0.65
CA LEU A 284 21.42 26.73 0.46
C LEU A 284 22.62 26.46 1.38
N SER A 285 23.46 27.45 1.66
CA SER A 285 24.55 27.32 2.63
C SER A 285 24.01 26.99 4.02
N LEU A 286 22.99 27.72 4.48
CA LEU A 286 22.34 27.45 5.76
C LEU A 286 21.74 26.04 5.82
N LEU A 287 21.09 25.59 4.73
CA LEU A 287 20.56 24.23 4.65
C LEU A 287 21.67 23.18 4.72
N ALA A 288 22.75 23.39 3.95
CA ALA A 288 23.90 22.50 3.91
C ALA A 288 24.59 22.41 5.30
N ASP A 289 24.75 23.52 6.02
CA ASP A 289 25.32 23.57 7.38
C ASP A 289 24.47 22.79 8.39
N LYS A 290 23.15 22.75 8.16
CA LYS A 290 22.21 21.98 8.97
C LYS A 290 22.01 20.54 8.48
N GLY A 291 22.77 20.11 7.49
CA GLY A 291 22.73 18.74 6.95
C GLY A 291 21.56 18.46 6.00
N TYR A 292 20.85 19.51 5.55
CA TYR A 292 19.75 19.37 4.59
C TYR A 292 20.24 19.50 3.14
N ARG A 293 19.54 18.78 2.25
CA ARG A 293 19.66 18.86 0.79
C ARG A 293 18.26 19.12 0.22
N HIS A 294 18.14 19.98 -0.79
CA HIS A 294 16.88 20.21 -1.47
C HIS A 294 16.55 19.07 -2.45
N GLY A 295 17.45 18.69 -3.36
CA GLY A 295 17.30 17.55 -4.27
C GLY A 295 16.33 17.70 -5.45
N ASP A 296 15.62 18.83 -5.58
CA ASP A 296 14.69 19.13 -6.70
C ASP A 296 14.62 20.64 -6.94
N LEU A 297 15.78 21.32 -6.92
CA LEU A 297 15.81 22.76 -7.09
C LEU A 297 15.61 23.12 -8.57
N LYS A 298 14.59 23.94 -8.84
CA LYS A 298 14.24 24.40 -10.19
C LYS A 298 13.48 25.72 -10.12
N PRO A 299 13.35 26.49 -11.22
CA PRO A 299 12.64 27.77 -11.19
C PRO A 299 11.19 27.67 -10.67
N ALA A 300 10.49 26.55 -10.89
CA ALA A 300 9.14 26.35 -10.35
C ALA A 300 9.08 26.21 -8.81
N ASN A 301 10.19 25.82 -8.16
CA ASN A 301 10.31 25.66 -6.70
C ASN A 301 10.93 26.90 -6.02
N ILE A 302 11.03 28.03 -6.74
CA ILE A 302 11.49 29.31 -6.21
C ILE A 302 10.35 30.33 -6.40
N LEU A 303 9.80 30.81 -5.29
CA LEU A 303 8.58 31.63 -5.26
C LEU A 303 8.89 33.10 -5.01
N LEU A 304 8.11 33.99 -5.63
CA LEU A 304 8.25 35.43 -5.52
C LEU A 304 7.27 36.04 -4.50
N PHE A 305 7.82 36.69 -3.49
CA PHE A 305 7.07 37.41 -2.45
C PHE A 305 7.26 38.92 -2.62
N PRO A 306 6.20 39.70 -2.89
CA PRO A 306 6.28 41.16 -2.97
C PRO A 306 6.70 41.79 -1.63
N GLU A 307 7.59 42.77 -1.68
CA GLU A 307 8.01 43.57 -0.53
C GLU A 307 7.38 44.97 -0.55
N LYS A 308 7.31 45.62 0.62
CA LYS A 308 6.75 46.98 0.75
C LYS A 308 7.53 48.03 -0.05
N SER A 309 8.78 47.76 -0.37
CA SER A 309 9.67 48.59 -1.19
C SER A 309 9.30 48.60 -2.68
N GLY A 310 8.36 47.77 -3.13
CA GLY A 310 8.03 47.59 -4.55
C GLY A 310 8.92 46.54 -5.26
N SER A 311 9.97 46.04 -4.61
CA SER A 311 10.77 44.89 -5.06
C SER A 311 10.10 43.56 -4.69
N GLY A 312 10.44 42.48 -5.39
CA GLY A 312 10.06 41.13 -5.00
C GLY A 312 11.26 40.35 -4.45
N ARG A 313 11.04 39.46 -3.48
CA ARG A 313 12.05 38.55 -2.94
C ARG A 313 11.78 37.12 -3.33
N LEU A 314 12.80 36.44 -3.87
CA LEU A 314 12.72 35.02 -4.19
C LEU A 314 12.95 34.14 -2.97
N LYS A 315 12.12 33.13 -2.77
CA LYS A 315 12.24 32.18 -1.66
C LYS A 315 12.13 30.75 -2.15
N ILE A 316 13.01 29.89 -1.67
CA ILE A 316 13.00 28.45 -1.94
C ILE A 316 11.84 27.83 -1.17
N THR A 317 11.02 27.03 -1.85
CA THR A 317 9.92 26.24 -1.26
C THR A 317 10.23 24.74 -1.33
N ASP A 318 9.38 23.91 -0.71
CA ASP A 318 9.45 22.44 -0.80
C ASP A 318 10.76 21.80 -0.29
N VAL A 319 11.50 22.51 0.56
CA VAL A 319 12.67 21.97 1.27
C VAL A 319 12.22 20.86 2.24
N GLY A 320 12.89 19.71 2.17
CA GLY A 320 12.49 18.49 2.89
C GLY A 320 11.57 17.62 2.03
N LEU A 321 10.51 18.18 1.45
CA LEU A 321 9.38 17.45 0.83
C LEU A 321 9.66 16.77 -0.54
N SER A 322 10.92 16.67 -0.97
CA SER A 322 11.33 16.46 -2.35
C SER A 322 11.66 15.01 -2.74
N LYS A 323 12.13 14.16 -1.82
CA LYS A 323 12.55 12.78 -2.13
C LYS A 323 11.40 11.91 -2.67
N LEU A 324 10.19 12.03 -2.11
CA LEU A 324 9.01 11.28 -2.60
C LEU A 324 8.48 11.86 -3.92
N HIS A 325 8.75 13.12 -4.23
CA HIS A 325 8.45 13.72 -5.54
C HIS A 325 9.33 13.13 -6.65
N ILE A 326 10.61 12.85 -6.37
CA ILE A 326 11.55 12.22 -7.31
C ILE A 326 11.11 10.78 -7.65
N LEU A 327 10.83 9.96 -6.63
CA LEU A 327 10.34 8.59 -6.79
C LEU A 327 8.92 8.51 -7.38
N ALA A 328 8.06 9.49 -7.09
CA ALA A 328 6.74 9.60 -7.71
C ALA A 328 6.78 10.08 -9.16
N THR A 329 7.84 10.79 -9.54
CA THR A 329 8.02 11.34 -10.89
C THR A 329 8.66 10.32 -11.83
N SER A 330 9.49 9.39 -11.32
CA SER A 330 10.00 8.24 -12.09
C SER A 330 8.86 7.28 -12.48
N ARG A 331 8.00 6.89 -11.53
CA ARG A 331 6.88 5.92 -11.69
C ARG A 331 5.68 6.37 -12.57
N ARG A 332 5.73 7.55 -13.20
CA ARG A 332 4.66 7.98 -14.13
C ARG A 332 4.81 7.29 -15.49
N LEU A 333 3.93 6.33 -15.76
CA LEU A 333 3.80 5.63 -17.05
C LEU A 333 3.19 6.48 -18.18
N ASN A 334 2.73 7.71 -17.90
CA ASN A 334 2.25 8.64 -18.91
C ASN A 334 2.99 9.99 -18.79
N GLY A 335 3.64 10.40 -19.89
CA GLY A 335 4.46 11.61 -19.98
C GLY A 335 3.70 12.88 -19.61
N THR A 336 3.91 13.37 -18.40
CA THR A 336 3.41 14.67 -17.92
C THR A 336 4.53 15.71 -17.98
N THR A 337 4.18 16.98 -18.20
CA THR A 337 5.12 18.12 -18.29
C THR A 337 6.04 18.27 -17.06
N ALA A 338 5.67 17.72 -15.91
CA ALA A 338 6.47 17.78 -14.68
C ALA A 338 7.65 16.77 -14.63
N LYS A 339 7.58 15.62 -15.32
CA LYS A 339 8.68 14.63 -15.41
C LYS A 339 9.84 15.18 -16.24
N ALA A 340 9.47 15.78 -17.36
CA ALA A 340 10.30 16.55 -18.28
C ALA A 340 11.06 17.71 -17.61
N THR A 341 10.36 18.60 -16.92
CA THR A 341 10.99 19.77 -16.27
C THR A 341 11.87 19.42 -15.08
N THR A 342 11.59 18.34 -14.36
CA THR A 342 12.39 17.91 -13.20
C THR A 342 13.74 17.31 -13.62
N ARG A 343 13.76 16.46 -14.66
CA ARG A 343 15.01 15.90 -15.21
C ARG A 343 15.93 16.97 -15.83
N ARG A 344 15.37 18.08 -16.33
CA ARG A 344 16.14 19.16 -16.96
C ARG A 344 17.24 19.73 -16.05
N TYR A 345 16.91 20.01 -14.79
CA TYR A 345 17.82 20.65 -13.81
C TYR A 345 18.61 19.64 -12.95
N SER A 346 18.51 18.35 -13.27
CA SER A 346 19.18 17.28 -12.53
C SER A 346 20.66 17.16 -12.95
N PRO A 347 21.60 16.96 -12.01
CA PRO A 347 23.02 16.82 -12.30
C PRO A 347 23.37 15.46 -12.92
N PRO A 348 24.58 15.28 -13.47
CA PRO A 348 25.07 14.01 -14.00
C PRO A 348 24.93 12.82 -13.05
N GLU A 349 25.30 12.99 -11.79
CA GLU A 349 25.20 11.93 -10.77
C GLU A 349 23.76 11.52 -10.42
N PHE A 350 22.74 12.21 -10.93
CA PHE A 350 21.35 11.81 -10.76
C PHE A 350 21.02 10.50 -11.51
N ASP A 351 21.71 10.21 -12.62
CA ASP A 351 21.50 8.95 -13.34
C ASP A 351 22.03 7.75 -12.55
N LEU A 352 22.94 7.92 -11.59
CA LEU A 352 23.37 6.84 -10.70
C LEU A 352 22.22 6.28 -9.84
N LEU A 353 21.13 7.05 -9.68
CA LEU A 353 19.94 6.60 -8.95
C LEU A 353 19.04 5.66 -9.77
N PHE A 354 19.30 5.50 -11.07
CA PHE A 354 18.46 4.74 -11.98
C PHE A 354 19.29 3.74 -12.77
N ASP A 355 18.73 2.59 -13.07
CA ASP A 355 19.32 1.61 -13.99
C ASP A 355 19.11 2.02 -15.46
N ASP A 356 19.67 1.21 -16.38
CA ASP A 356 19.57 1.44 -17.82
C ASP A 356 18.12 1.42 -18.35
N ASP A 357 17.20 0.79 -17.61
CA ASP A 357 15.76 0.73 -17.93
C ASP A 357 14.98 1.95 -17.37
N GLY A 358 15.67 2.81 -16.60
CA GLY A 358 15.11 4.03 -16.01
C GLY A 358 14.29 3.79 -14.74
N GLU A 359 14.40 2.60 -14.16
CA GLU A 359 13.87 2.24 -12.84
C GLU A 359 14.90 2.57 -11.75
N PRO A 360 14.48 2.79 -10.49
CA PRO A 360 15.43 3.07 -9.41
C PRO A 360 16.41 1.90 -9.25
N ALA A 361 17.72 2.17 -9.25
CA ALA A 361 18.73 1.15 -9.07
C ALA A 361 18.50 0.39 -7.73
N GLU A 362 18.79 -0.92 -7.70
CA GLU A 362 18.55 -1.79 -6.53
C GLU A 362 19.19 -1.24 -5.23
N ASP A 363 20.33 -0.54 -5.34
CA ASP A 363 21.05 0.10 -4.23
C ASP A 363 20.76 1.62 -4.08
N SER A 364 19.75 2.16 -4.77
CA SER A 364 19.49 3.61 -4.84
C SER A 364 19.22 4.27 -3.47
N ASP A 365 18.77 3.49 -2.48
CA ASP A 365 18.58 3.96 -1.10
C ASP A 365 19.91 4.14 -0.33
N ASP A 366 20.99 3.46 -0.74
CA ASP A 366 22.33 3.55 -0.17
C ASP A 366 23.23 4.59 -0.86
N ILE A 367 22.82 5.10 -2.03
CA ILE A 367 23.54 6.14 -2.77
C ILE A 367 23.46 7.49 -2.03
N LYS A 368 24.51 7.80 -1.28
CA LYS A 368 24.68 9.09 -0.58
C LYS A 368 25.09 10.20 -1.54
N LEU A 369 24.12 10.78 -2.27
CA LEU A 369 24.41 11.95 -3.12
C LEU A 369 24.90 13.16 -2.30
N SER A 370 25.96 13.81 -2.78
CA SER A 370 26.59 14.98 -2.15
C SER A 370 25.64 16.17 -2.02
N ARG A 371 25.91 17.06 -1.06
CA ARG A 371 25.24 18.38 -0.97
C ARG A 371 25.57 19.28 -2.17
N LYS A 372 26.65 18.96 -2.91
CA LYS A 372 27.01 19.61 -4.19
C LYS A 372 26.03 19.29 -5.34
N PHE A 373 25.08 18.39 -5.11
CA PHE A 373 23.93 18.16 -6.00
C PHE A 373 23.13 19.45 -6.24
N ASP A 374 22.77 20.17 -5.17
CA ASP A 374 21.96 21.40 -5.27
C ASP A 374 22.71 22.55 -5.93
N ILE A 375 24.05 22.51 -5.93
CA ILE A 375 24.91 23.52 -6.58
C ILE A 375 24.79 23.45 -8.09
N TRP A 376 24.72 22.25 -8.67
CA TRP A 376 24.46 22.10 -10.10
C TRP A 376 23.10 22.67 -10.47
N SER A 377 22.05 22.25 -9.76
CA SER A 377 20.69 22.71 -10.03
C SER A 377 20.55 24.24 -9.88
N LEU A 378 21.19 24.83 -8.86
CA LEU A 378 21.26 26.28 -8.71
C LEU A 378 22.03 26.94 -9.87
N GLY A 379 23.10 26.30 -10.37
CA GLY A 379 23.86 26.75 -11.54
C GLY A 379 23.00 26.83 -12.80
N CYS A 380 22.15 25.82 -13.03
CA CYS A 380 21.18 25.84 -14.14
C CYS A 380 20.19 27.02 -14.01
N VAL A 381 19.67 27.26 -12.80
CA VAL A 381 18.80 28.42 -12.51
C VAL A 381 19.54 29.73 -12.78
N PHE A 382 20.81 29.84 -12.38
CA PHE A 382 21.59 31.06 -12.57
C PHE A 382 21.88 31.35 -14.04
N ILE A 383 22.16 30.32 -14.85
CA ILE A 383 22.28 30.47 -16.31
C ILE A 383 20.99 31.02 -16.91
N GLU A 384 19.83 30.48 -16.54
CA GLU A 384 18.54 30.98 -17.04
C GLU A 384 18.28 32.43 -16.61
N PHE A 385 18.71 32.80 -15.40
CA PHE A 385 18.63 34.17 -14.92
C PHE A 385 19.52 35.12 -15.73
N LEU A 386 20.74 34.71 -16.08
CA LEU A 386 21.65 35.48 -16.93
C LEU A 386 21.10 35.63 -18.35
N PHE A 387 20.46 34.60 -18.90
CA PHE A 387 19.80 34.68 -20.20
C PHE A 387 18.64 35.67 -20.17
N TRP A 388 17.80 35.60 -19.14
CA TRP A 388 16.68 36.54 -18.99
C TRP A 388 17.17 37.98 -18.81
N SER A 389 18.11 38.22 -17.90
CA SER A 389 18.55 39.58 -17.56
C SER A 389 19.32 40.27 -18.68
N LYS A 390 20.05 39.52 -19.52
CA LYS A 390 20.89 40.10 -20.58
C LYS A 390 20.33 39.97 -21.98
N LEU A 391 19.68 38.85 -22.31
CA LEU A 391 19.12 38.59 -23.64
C LEU A 391 17.62 38.89 -23.72
N GLY A 392 16.97 39.11 -22.58
CA GLY A 392 15.56 39.43 -22.48
C GLY A 392 14.63 38.21 -22.50
N PRO A 393 13.34 38.41 -22.16
CA PRO A 393 12.37 37.33 -21.98
C PRO A 393 12.08 36.56 -23.27
N GLN A 394 12.19 37.19 -24.45
CA GLN A 394 11.95 36.52 -25.72
C GLN A 394 13.04 35.48 -26.02
N LYS A 395 14.31 35.83 -25.81
CA LYS A 395 15.43 34.89 -25.99
C LYS A 395 15.41 33.78 -24.95
N TYR A 396 14.98 34.08 -23.73
CA TYR A 396 14.69 33.04 -22.73
C TYR A 396 13.57 32.09 -23.20
N LYS A 397 12.44 32.60 -23.71
CA LYS A 397 11.36 31.75 -24.28
C LYS A 397 11.83 30.89 -25.44
N ASP A 398 12.72 31.41 -26.28
CA ASP A 398 13.28 30.67 -27.41
C ASP A 398 14.21 29.55 -26.91
N PHE A 399 15.03 29.83 -25.90
CA PHE A 399 15.84 28.81 -25.22
C PHE A 399 14.96 27.75 -24.54
N ASP A 400 13.95 28.14 -23.76
CA ASP A 400 13.00 27.22 -23.12
C ASP A 400 12.27 26.34 -24.13
N ARG A 401 11.89 26.89 -25.30
CA ARG A 401 11.30 26.10 -26.40
C ARG A 401 12.30 25.16 -27.07
N SER A 402 13.58 25.54 -27.14
CA SER A 402 14.63 24.70 -27.72
C SER A 402 15.01 23.51 -26.82
N MET A 403 14.86 23.67 -25.50
CA MET A 403 15.03 22.62 -24.50
C MET A 403 13.77 21.74 -24.48
N LYS A 404 13.68 20.79 -25.45
CA LYS A 404 12.59 19.79 -25.54
C LYS A 404 12.31 19.13 -24.18
N ARG A 405 11.09 18.60 -24.01
CA ARG A 405 10.58 18.07 -22.71
C ARG A 405 11.58 17.18 -21.97
N ASP A 406 12.25 16.24 -22.62
CA ASP A 406 13.16 15.30 -21.93
C ASP A 406 14.65 15.67 -22.01
N ARG A 407 14.98 16.88 -22.49
CA ARG A 407 16.36 17.35 -22.68
C ARG A 407 16.92 17.94 -21.39
N ARG A 408 18.14 17.54 -21.04
CA ARG A 408 18.86 17.95 -19.82
C ARG A 408 19.81 19.10 -20.11
N PHE A 409 20.30 19.76 -19.07
CA PHE A 409 21.35 20.79 -19.20
C PHE A 409 22.73 20.23 -19.61
N TRP A 410 22.87 18.90 -19.61
CA TRP A 410 24.09 18.16 -19.96
C TRP A 410 23.74 17.00 -20.89
N ASP A 411 24.75 16.49 -21.60
CA ASP A 411 24.65 15.34 -22.50
C ASP A 411 25.51 14.19 -21.96
N SER A 412 24.90 13.03 -21.74
CA SER A 412 25.58 11.85 -21.20
C SER A 412 26.58 11.23 -22.17
N ALA A 413 26.36 11.33 -23.48
CA ALA A 413 27.27 10.79 -24.47
C ALA A 413 28.56 11.61 -24.61
N GLN A 414 28.51 12.90 -24.24
CA GLN A 414 29.62 13.83 -24.37
C GLN A 414 30.30 14.16 -23.04
N GLU A 415 29.71 13.74 -21.92
CA GLU A 415 30.12 14.15 -20.56
C GLU A 415 30.30 15.67 -20.41
N ALA A 416 29.47 16.43 -21.11
CA ALA A 416 29.59 17.87 -21.26
C ALA A 416 28.23 18.58 -21.12
N LEU A 417 28.24 19.91 -21.17
CA LEU A 417 27.01 20.69 -21.26
C LEU A 417 26.28 20.38 -22.58
N ASP A 418 24.95 20.45 -22.54
CA ASP A 418 24.17 20.22 -23.74
C ASP A 418 24.47 21.28 -24.79
N THR A 419 24.61 20.86 -26.05
CA THR A 419 24.93 21.75 -27.19
C THR A 419 24.05 23.00 -27.28
N LYS A 420 22.77 22.96 -26.90
CA LYS A 420 21.89 24.14 -26.89
C LYS A 420 22.15 25.07 -25.72
N VAL A 421 22.60 24.55 -24.59
CA VAL A 421 23.08 25.34 -23.46
C VAL A 421 24.38 26.04 -23.86
N GLU A 422 25.33 25.34 -24.47
CA GLU A 422 26.60 25.90 -24.95
C GLU A 422 26.41 26.98 -26.01
N GLU A 423 25.59 26.72 -27.04
CA GLU A 423 25.20 27.73 -28.05
C GLU A 423 24.64 29.00 -27.40
N ARG A 424 23.83 28.83 -26.34
CA ARG A 424 23.24 29.98 -25.64
C ARG A 424 24.23 30.70 -24.74
N ILE A 425 25.15 29.98 -24.08
CA ILE A 425 26.27 30.58 -23.34
C ILE A 425 27.16 31.40 -24.29
N GLN A 426 27.47 30.89 -25.48
CA GLN A 426 28.22 31.64 -26.50
C GLN A 426 27.45 32.88 -26.97
N SER A 427 26.13 32.76 -27.18
CA SER A 427 25.27 33.90 -27.50
C SER A 427 25.25 34.95 -26.38
N LEU A 428 25.30 34.52 -25.12
CA LEU A 428 25.41 35.42 -23.97
C LEU A 428 26.77 36.12 -23.95
N GLN A 429 27.86 35.37 -24.11
CA GLN A 429 29.23 35.91 -24.19
C GLN A 429 29.38 36.93 -25.32
N GLY A 430 28.81 36.67 -26.49
CA GLY A 430 28.81 37.62 -27.61
C GLY A 430 27.95 38.87 -27.37
N ALA A 431 27.04 38.85 -26.41
CA ALA A 431 26.21 39.99 -26.02
C ALA A 431 26.83 40.84 -24.88
N ILE A 432 27.86 40.33 -24.21
CA ILE A 432 28.63 41.06 -23.18
C ILE A 432 29.43 42.17 -23.85
N LYS A 433 29.25 43.40 -23.37
CA LYS A 433 30.00 44.59 -23.80
C LYS A 433 30.89 45.08 -22.64
N ASP A 434 31.75 46.07 -22.89
CA ASP A 434 32.55 46.70 -21.83
C ASP A 434 31.70 47.71 -21.01
N THR A 435 30.65 47.22 -20.35
CA THR A 435 29.84 47.99 -19.40
C THR A 435 29.95 47.38 -18.01
N THR A 436 29.72 48.17 -16.95
CA THR A 436 29.86 47.68 -15.57
C THR A 436 28.89 46.52 -15.27
N GLY A 437 27.64 46.60 -15.73
CA GLY A 437 26.68 45.49 -15.58
C GLY A 437 27.12 44.22 -16.32
N ASP A 438 27.77 44.37 -17.47
CA ASP A 438 28.25 43.23 -18.27
C ASP A 438 29.49 42.58 -17.66
N LYS A 439 30.34 43.35 -16.95
CA LYS A 439 31.44 42.79 -16.15
C LYS A 439 30.92 41.91 -15.02
N VAL A 440 29.83 42.33 -14.37
CA VAL A 440 29.14 41.52 -13.35
C VAL A 440 28.58 40.24 -13.98
N VAL A 441 27.86 40.35 -15.09
CA VAL A 441 27.33 39.19 -15.84
C VAL A 441 28.45 38.23 -16.25
N GLN A 442 29.57 38.75 -16.75
CA GLN A 442 30.73 37.94 -17.14
C GLN A 442 31.32 37.19 -15.95
N ARG A 443 31.50 37.86 -14.80
CA ARG A 443 32.09 37.25 -13.61
C ARG A 443 31.18 36.17 -13.00
N ILE A 444 29.87 36.41 -12.98
CA ILE A 444 28.88 35.40 -12.57
C ILE A 444 28.86 34.24 -13.57
N LEU A 445 28.92 34.50 -14.87
CA LEU A 445 28.98 33.44 -15.88
C LEU A 445 30.20 32.55 -15.67
N THR A 446 31.39 33.13 -15.47
CA THR A 446 32.61 32.40 -15.13
C THR A 446 32.44 31.55 -13.87
N LEU A 447 31.89 32.13 -12.79
CA LEU A 447 31.61 31.40 -11.56
C LEU A 447 30.72 30.18 -11.81
N VAL A 448 29.63 30.35 -12.57
CA VAL A 448 28.68 29.27 -12.84
C VAL A 448 29.32 28.17 -13.69
N THR A 449 30.05 28.52 -14.75
CA THR A 449 30.65 27.52 -15.66
C THR A 449 31.86 26.82 -15.05
N GLU A 450 32.66 27.51 -14.24
CA GLU A 450 33.91 26.95 -13.70
C GLU A 450 33.77 26.35 -12.30
N LYS A 451 32.71 26.66 -11.55
CA LYS A 451 32.56 26.22 -10.16
C LYS A 451 31.24 25.51 -9.84
N MET A 452 30.21 25.63 -10.69
CA MET A 452 28.88 25.05 -10.42
C MET A 452 28.50 23.96 -11.43
N LEU A 453 28.61 24.23 -12.72
CA LEU A 453 28.21 23.32 -13.81
C LEU A 453 29.35 22.39 -14.25
N LEU A 454 29.98 21.71 -13.28
CA LEU A 454 31.04 20.74 -13.54
C LEU A 454 30.51 19.31 -13.48
N PHE A 455 30.90 18.46 -14.43
CA PHE A 455 30.37 17.09 -14.52
C PHE A 455 30.69 16.28 -13.26
N ASN A 456 31.96 16.29 -12.83
CA ASN A 456 32.37 15.68 -11.58
C ASN A 456 31.95 16.54 -10.37
N SER A 457 31.13 15.96 -9.48
CA SER A 457 30.62 16.64 -8.30
C SER A 457 31.70 17.07 -7.31
N GLU A 458 32.84 16.37 -7.22
CA GLU A 458 33.92 16.72 -6.30
C GLU A 458 34.60 18.05 -6.65
N ASN A 459 34.61 18.40 -7.94
CA ASN A 459 35.22 19.65 -8.42
C ASN A 459 34.34 20.87 -8.18
N ARG A 460 33.05 20.69 -7.88
CA ARG A 460 32.13 21.83 -7.64
C ARG A 460 32.44 22.50 -6.30
N SER A 461 32.27 23.81 -6.25
CA SER A 461 32.39 24.59 -5.01
C SER A 461 31.23 24.32 -4.05
N SER A 462 31.40 24.60 -2.76
CA SER A 462 30.31 24.50 -1.78
C SER A 462 29.34 25.69 -1.88
N ALA A 463 28.13 25.57 -1.31
CA ALA A 463 27.16 26.68 -1.26
C ALA A 463 27.73 27.93 -0.54
N SER A 464 28.52 27.71 0.51
CA SER A 464 29.22 28.77 1.25
C SER A 464 30.21 29.51 0.35
N ASP A 465 30.99 28.77 -0.45
CA ASP A 465 32.01 29.38 -1.32
C ASP A 465 31.36 30.16 -2.46
N ILE A 466 30.31 29.60 -3.08
CA ILE A 466 29.51 30.32 -4.09
C ILE A 466 28.90 31.59 -3.50
N HIS A 467 28.36 31.53 -2.28
CA HIS A 467 27.82 32.70 -1.61
C HIS A 467 28.89 33.78 -1.36
N LYS A 468 30.08 33.40 -0.90
CA LYS A 468 31.21 34.31 -0.70
C LYS A 468 31.65 34.94 -2.02
N GLU A 469 31.84 34.15 -3.08
CA GLU A 469 32.25 34.69 -4.38
C GLU A 469 31.20 35.65 -4.97
N LEU A 470 29.90 35.36 -4.81
CA LEU A 470 28.84 36.28 -5.23
C LEU A 470 28.82 37.57 -4.39
N GLN A 471 29.09 37.47 -3.08
CA GLN A 471 29.21 38.63 -2.20
C GLN A 471 30.43 39.47 -2.58
N ASP A 472 31.57 38.85 -2.86
CA ASP A 472 32.78 39.52 -3.34
C ASP A 472 32.51 40.23 -4.68
N ILE A 473 31.75 39.63 -5.59
CA ILE A 473 31.31 40.30 -6.82
C ILE A 473 30.49 41.53 -6.46
N LYS A 474 29.48 41.42 -5.59
CA LYS A 474 28.66 42.56 -5.20
C LYS A 474 29.49 43.67 -4.55
N ASP A 475 30.42 43.33 -3.68
CA ASP A 475 31.24 44.29 -2.95
C ASP A 475 32.22 45.02 -3.88
N ASN A 476 32.86 44.30 -4.80
CA ASN A 476 33.78 44.87 -5.81
C ASN A 476 33.08 45.81 -6.81
N TYR A 477 31.78 45.66 -7.02
CA TYR A 477 31.00 46.51 -7.91
C TYR A 477 30.03 47.44 -7.16
N SER A 478 30.05 47.44 -5.82
CA SER A 478 29.07 48.14 -4.97
C SER A 478 28.97 49.64 -5.28
N GLU A 479 30.10 50.32 -5.48
CA GLU A 479 30.17 51.75 -5.86
C GLU A 479 29.52 52.06 -7.22
N TYR A 480 29.43 51.06 -8.11
CA TYR A 480 28.83 51.18 -9.44
C TYR A 480 27.40 50.63 -9.50
N LEU A 481 26.96 49.93 -8.45
CA LEU A 481 25.65 49.29 -8.31
C LEU A 481 24.71 50.08 -7.37
N GLU A 482 25.12 51.24 -6.84
CA GLU A 482 24.28 52.06 -5.96
C GLU A 482 22.97 52.49 -6.65
N PRO A 483 21.82 52.41 -5.94
CA PRO A 483 20.52 52.69 -6.53
C PRO A 483 20.31 54.20 -6.69
N ARG A 484 20.63 54.74 -7.87
CA ARG A 484 20.07 56.05 -8.27
C ARG A 484 18.60 55.84 -8.65
N ASN A 485 17.76 56.01 -7.64
CA ASN A 485 16.29 55.94 -7.63
C ASN A 485 15.70 54.54 -7.53
N VAL A 486 14.64 54.47 -6.72
CA VAL A 486 13.71 53.35 -6.48
C VAL A 486 13.64 52.44 -7.71
N ILE A 487 14.06 51.18 -7.56
CA ILE A 487 13.85 50.15 -8.57
C ILE A 487 12.34 49.89 -8.62
N ASN A 488 11.62 50.71 -9.37
CA ASN A 488 10.32 50.35 -9.92
C ASN A 488 10.60 49.30 -10.99
N LEU A 489 10.88 48.07 -10.57
CA LEU A 489 10.54 46.93 -11.41
C LEU A 489 9.03 47.05 -11.59
N PRO A 490 8.50 47.22 -12.82
CA PRO A 490 7.08 47.11 -13.06
C PRO A 490 6.75 45.62 -12.91
N LEU A 491 6.74 45.13 -11.67
CA LEU A 491 6.00 43.93 -11.31
C LEU A 491 4.56 44.31 -11.66
N GLY A 492 4.05 43.83 -12.79
CA GLY A 492 2.70 44.10 -13.30
C GLY A 492 1.59 43.54 -12.40
N LEU A 493 1.68 43.79 -11.10
CA LEU A 493 0.64 43.65 -10.10
C LEU A 493 0.00 45.04 -9.98
N THR A 494 -0.77 45.46 -10.99
CA THR A 494 -1.69 46.58 -10.77
C THR A 494 -2.61 46.20 -9.62
N ALA A 495 -2.78 47.13 -8.71
CA ALA A 495 -3.62 47.04 -7.52
C ALA A 495 -5.12 47.04 -7.89
N GLU A 496 -5.57 46.14 -8.77
CA GLU A 496 -6.94 46.10 -9.30
C GLU A 496 -7.74 44.85 -8.88
N GLN A 497 -7.29 44.13 -7.85
CA GLN A 497 -8.14 43.11 -7.19
C GLN A 497 -8.14 43.23 -5.66
N ALA A 498 -7.95 44.46 -5.15
CA ALA A 498 -8.14 44.81 -3.75
C ALA A 498 -9.26 45.86 -3.55
N ALA A 499 -10.20 45.94 -4.50
CA ALA A 499 -11.35 46.85 -4.44
C ALA A 499 -12.65 46.08 -4.73
N GLU A 500 -12.96 45.10 -3.89
CA GLU A 500 -14.32 44.56 -3.77
C GLU A 500 -14.57 44.23 -2.28
N SER A 501 -14.35 45.24 -1.45
CA SER A 501 -14.87 45.34 -0.10
C SER A 501 -15.32 46.79 0.10
N ASP A 502 -16.32 47.21 -0.67
CA ASP A 502 -17.23 48.31 -0.33
C ASP A 502 -18.18 48.55 -1.51
N ARG A 503 -19.35 47.91 -1.45
CA ARG A 503 -20.66 48.45 -1.87
C ARG A 503 -21.74 47.41 -1.64
N HIS A 504 -22.33 47.46 -0.45
CA HIS A 504 -23.75 47.17 -0.33
C HIS A 504 -24.55 48.20 -1.16
N GLN A 505 -25.73 47.75 -1.57
CA GLN A 505 -26.94 48.49 -1.96
C GLN A 505 -27.26 48.59 -3.46
N ASN A 506 -28.45 48.07 -3.75
CA ASN A 506 -29.38 48.41 -4.83
C ASN A 506 -29.16 47.78 -6.21
N GLY A 507 -29.93 46.72 -6.48
CA GLY A 507 -31.16 46.89 -7.24
C GLY A 507 -31.11 46.77 -8.77
N GLN A 508 -31.97 45.88 -9.26
CA GLN A 508 -32.65 45.86 -10.56
C GLN A 508 -31.94 45.24 -11.78
N GLY A 509 -32.48 44.08 -12.18
CA GLY A 509 -33.20 43.93 -13.46
C GLY A 509 -32.39 43.58 -14.73
N PRO A 510 -32.79 42.52 -15.48
CA PRO A 510 -32.24 42.20 -16.81
C PRO A 510 -32.92 43.06 -17.90
N PRO A 511 -32.36 43.19 -19.13
CA PRO A 511 -32.79 42.27 -20.21
C PRO A 511 -31.80 42.02 -21.37
N ASP A 512 -32.09 40.91 -22.05
CA ASP A 512 -31.97 40.53 -23.47
C ASP A 512 -31.24 41.37 -24.54
N GLY A 513 -30.70 40.58 -25.49
CA GLY A 513 -30.63 40.89 -26.92
C GLY A 513 -29.24 41.31 -27.42
N SER A 514 -28.70 40.85 -28.54
CA SER A 514 -28.99 39.77 -29.48
C SER A 514 -27.86 39.80 -30.53
N ASN A 515 -27.77 38.73 -31.32
CA ASN A 515 -27.41 38.73 -32.74
C ASN A 515 -25.97 38.47 -33.24
N VAL A 516 -25.86 37.27 -33.82
CA VAL A 516 -25.67 36.99 -35.27
C VAL A 516 -24.24 36.71 -35.78
N MET A 517 -24.07 35.42 -36.11
CA MET A 517 -23.52 34.79 -37.33
C MET A 517 -22.27 35.34 -38.05
N SER A 518 -21.35 34.41 -38.36
CA SER A 518 -21.05 33.92 -39.73
C SER A 518 -19.99 32.79 -39.63
N GLN A 519 -20.27 31.55 -40.06
CA GLN A 519 -20.07 31.01 -41.42
C GLN A 519 -18.63 31.25 -41.95
N SER A 520 -17.83 30.26 -42.32
CA SER A 520 -18.14 29.20 -43.27
C SER A 520 -17.05 28.10 -43.30
N ALA A 521 -17.50 26.86 -43.43
CA ALA A 521 -16.75 25.72 -43.91
C ALA A 521 -17.65 24.97 -44.89
N HIS A 522 -17.15 24.73 -46.09
CA HIS A 522 -17.67 23.85 -47.15
C HIS A 522 -16.46 23.65 -48.08
N GLU A 523 -16.18 22.53 -48.71
CA GLU A 523 -16.61 21.13 -48.71
C GLU A 523 -15.74 20.53 -49.84
N LEU A 524 -15.51 19.23 -49.87
CA LEU A 524 -15.72 18.42 -51.07
C LEU A 524 -15.49 16.93 -50.79
N SER A 525 -16.47 16.19 -51.28
CA SER A 525 -16.76 14.76 -51.38
C SER A 525 -15.70 13.95 -52.17
N GLY A 526 -15.70 12.61 -52.20
CA GLY A 526 -16.55 11.59 -51.59
C GLY A 526 -16.28 10.19 -52.18
N ILE A 527 -17.16 9.25 -51.82
CA ILE A 527 -17.59 8.01 -52.51
C ILE A 527 -16.90 6.67 -52.18
N GLN A 528 -17.64 5.89 -51.36
CA GLN A 528 -18.00 4.44 -51.42
C GLN A 528 -16.90 3.35 -51.47
N ASN A 529 -16.94 2.43 -50.49
CA ASN A 529 -17.59 1.12 -50.71
C ASN A 529 -17.85 0.29 -49.42
N LYS A 530 -18.92 -0.51 -49.51
CA LYS A 530 -19.48 -1.40 -48.48
C LYS A 530 -18.57 -2.59 -48.15
N GLY A 531 -18.58 -2.99 -46.88
CA GLY A 531 -18.19 -4.32 -46.42
C GLY A 531 -18.75 -4.58 -45.02
N LEU A 532 -19.76 -5.45 -44.93
CA LEU A 532 -20.26 -5.96 -43.64
C LEU A 532 -19.14 -6.75 -42.94
N SER A 533 -18.84 -6.42 -41.70
CA SER A 533 -18.15 -7.30 -40.76
C SER A 533 -18.63 -6.98 -39.35
N THR A 534 -19.35 -7.95 -38.78
CA THR A 534 -19.77 -8.03 -37.38
C THR A 534 -18.54 -7.88 -36.48
N LYS A 535 -18.39 -6.72 -35.82
CA LYS A 535 -17.37 -6.53 -34.79
C LYS A 535 -17.96 -6.80 -33.42
N ALA A 536 -17.49 -7.90 -32.84
CA ALA A 536 -17.57 -8.22 -31.43
C ALA A 536 -17.32 -6.98 -30.55
N ILE A 537 -18.09 -6.90 -29.47
CA ILE A 537 -17.86 -5.92 -28.40
C ILE A 537 -16.48 -6.22 -27.81
N PRO A 538 -15.57 -5.24 -27.72
CA PRO A 538 -14.25 -5.47 -27.16
C PRO A 538 -14.38 -5.78 -25.66
N SER A 539 -13.94 -6.98 -25.28
CA SER A 539 -13.58 -7.36 -23.93
C SER A 539 -12.53 -6.38 -23.41
N GLY A 540 -13.01 -5.33 -22.74
CA GLY A 540 -12.17 -4.26 -22.21
C GLY A 540 -11.22 -4.80 -21.14
N ASN A 541 -9.91 -4.73 -21.42
CA ASN A 541 -8.81 -4.80 -20.45
C ASN A 541 -8.70 -6.06 -19.57
N THR A 542 -8.92 -7.25 -20.12
CA THR A 542 -8.56 -8.50 -19.41
C THR A 542 -7.04 -8.73 -19.32
N ALA A 543 -6.23 -8.20 -20.24
CA ALA A 543 -4.78 -8.49 -20.28
C ALA A 543 -3.95 -7.74 -19.22
N ALA A 544 -4.23 -6.47 -18.94
CA ALA A 544 -3.35 -5.63 -18.12
C ALA A 544 -3.38 -5.95 -16.62
N MET A 545 -4.53 -6.38 -16.07
CA MET A 545 -4.64 -6.82 -14.67
C MET A 545 -4.32 -8.31 -14.49
N ALA A 546 -4.59 -9.15 -15.50
CA ALA A 546 -4.09 -10.53 -15.51
C ALA A 546 -2.54 -10.58 -15.55
N GLN A 547 -1.90 -9.61 -16.21
CA GLN A 547 -0.45 -9.41 -16.12
C GLN A 547 -0.01 -8.92 -14.73
N SER A 548 -0.73 -7.98 -14.09
CA SER A 548 -0.34 -7.52 -12.74
C SER A 548 -0.54 -8.58 -11.65
N ALA A 549 -1.52 -9.48 -11.78
CA ALA A 549 -1.71 -10.61 -10.87
C ALA A 549 -0.69 -11.74 -11.11
N LYS A 550 -0.28 -11.97 -12.36
CA LYS A 550 0.81 -12.92 -12.70
C LYS A 550 2.19 -12.42 -12.26
N LEU A 551 2.45 -11.12 -12.32
CA LEU A 551 3.70 -10.50 -11.86
C LEU A 551 3.89 -10.56 -10.33
N LEU A 552 2.81 -10.76 -9.55
CA LEU A 552 2.88 -10.87 -8.09
C LEU A 552 3.10 -12.30 -7.56
N ASN A 553 3.10 -13.33 -8.43
CA ASN A 553 3.29 -14.74 -8.04
C ASN A 553 4.60 -15.33 -8.58
N GLN A 554 5.67 -14.55 -8.58
CA GLN A 554 7.00 -15.02 -8.95
C GLN A 554 7.90 -15.07 -7.71
N TRP A 555 8.64 -16.17 -7.57
CA TRP A 555 9.63 -16.31 -6.52
C TRP A 555 10.92 -15.61 -6.93
N THR A 556 11.43 -14.78 -6.02
CA THR A 556 12.75 -14.16 -6.14
C THR A 556 13.70 -14.86 -5.16
N VAL A 557 14.95 -15.04 -5.59
CA VAL A 557 16.03 -15.67 -4.80
C VAL A 557 17.11 -14.62 -4.60
N SER A 558 17.42 -14.31 -3.35
CA SER A 558 18.41 -13.31 -2.95
C SER A 558 19.37 -13.90 -1.94
N PRO A 559 20.65 -13.53 -1.95
CA PRO A 559 21.59 -14.04 -0.98
C PRO A 559 21.33 -13.49 0.43
N ASP A 560 21.59 -14.29 1.47
CA ASP A 560 21.50 -13.88 2.89
C ASP A 560 22.88 -13.92 3.56
N ASN A 561 23.81 -13.19 2.97
CA ASN A 561 25.22 -13.25 3.33
C ASN A 561 25.50 -12.79 4.78
N GLU A 562 24.65 -11.94 5.36
CA GLU A 562 24.77 -11.52 6.75
C GLU A 562 24.51 -12.71 7.70
N PHE A 563 23.40 -13.43 7.49
CA PHE A 563 23.10 -14.65 8.23
C PHE A 563 24.17 -15.71 8.00
N ALA A 564 24.53 -15.97 6.73
CA ALA A 564 25.48 -17.02 6.38
C ALA A 564 26.86 -16.80 7.01
N GLN A 565 27.39 -15.58 6.96
CA GLN A 565 28.69 -15.26 7.57
C GLN A 565 28.67 -15.45 9.08
N LYS A 566 27.62 -14.99 9.77
CA LYS A 566 27.44 -15.19 11.21
C LYS A 566 27.40 -16.67 11.55
N PHE A 567 26.55 -17.44 10.86
CA PHE A 567 26.39 -18.88 11.06
C PHE A 567 27.70 -19.66 10.87
N PHE A 568 28.46 -19.36 9.81
CA PHE A 568 29.75 -20.03 9.56
C PHE A 568 30.87 -19.57 10.49
N SER A 569 30.82 -18.35 11.04
CA SER A 569 31.81 -17.88 12.02
C SER A 569 31.70 -18.59 13.38
N GLU A 570 30.49 -18.99 13.75
CA GLU A 570 30.19 -19.63 15.04
C GLU A 570 30.21 -21.17 14.95
N THR A 571 30.18 -21.72 13.73
CA THR A 571 30.12 -23.16 13.49
C THR A 571 31.45 -23.68 12.94
N PRO A 572 32.22 -24.47 13.71
CA PRO A 572 33.41 -25.13 13.17
C PRO A 572 33.00 -26.13 12.08
N ARG A 573 33.49 -25.96 10.85
CA ARG A 573 33.26 -26.92 9.74
C ARG A 573 34.54 -27.40 9.07
N SER A 574 34.42 -28.62 8.55
CA SER A 574 35.35 -29.25 7.62
C SER A 574 35.24 -28.60 6.25
N ILE A 575 36.29 -27.86 5.88
CA ILE A 575 36.48 -27.32 4.52
C ILE A 575 36.41 -28.50 3.54
N PRO A 576 35.58 -28.45 2.47
CA PRO A 576 35.69 -29.41 1.38
C PRO A 576 37.12 -29.34 0.82
N SER A 577 37.92 -30.36 1.11
CA SER A 577 39.35 -30.40 0.79
C SER A 577 39.65 -30.64 -0.69
N ASP A 578 38.63 -30.95 -1.50
CA ASP A 578 38.80 -31.29 -2.92
C ASP A 578 38.69 -30.06 -3.81
N ARG A 579 39.82 -29.68 -4.41
CA ARG A 579 39.84 -28.84 -5.60
C ARG A 579 39.19 -29.66 -6.73
N GLY A 580 38.02 -29.22 -7.22
CA GLY A 580 37.32 -29.90 -8.30
C GLY A 580 38.20 -30.07 -9.55
N GLN A 581 37.99 -31.16 -10.30
CA GLN A 581 38.72 -31.44 -11.54
C GLN A 581 38.09 -30.66 -12.68
N LEU A 582 38.84 -29.73 -13.29
CA LEU A 582 38.38 -28.92 -14.41
C LEU A 582 39.29 -29.11 -15.63
N CYS A 583 38.70 -29.11 -16.83
CA CYS A 583 39.47 -29.03 -18.07
C CYS A 583 40.01 -27.61 -18.31
N ASP A 584 40.98 -27.46 -19.20
CA ASP A 584 41.61 -26.16 -19.54
C ASP A 584 40.63 -25.09 -20.01
N SER A 585 39.50 -25.47 -20.61
CA SER A 585 38.46 -24.52 -21.03
C SER A 585 37.64 -24.04 -19.83
N CYS A 586 37.22 -24.95 -18.96
CA CYS A 586 36.42 -24.64 -17.78
C CYS A 586 37.20 -23.86 -16.72
N SER A 587 38.50 -24.16 -16.53
CA SER A 587 39.36 -23.46 -15.56
C SER A 587 39.60 -21.98 -15.91
N ARG A 588 39.38 -21.59 -17.17
CA ARG A 588 39.53 -20.20 -17.65
C ARG A 588 38.24 -19.38 -17.57
N LEU A 589 37.10 -19.98 -17.23
CA LEU A 589 35.83 -19.27 -17.14
C LEU A 589 35.82 -18.34 -15.92
N ARG A 590 35.41 -17.09 -16.15
CA ARG A 590 35.31 -16.05 -15.10
C ARG A 590 33.87 -15.80 -14.71
N ILE A 591 33.20 -16.84 -14.25
CA ILE A 591 31.76 -16.78 -13.94
C ILE A 591 31.41 -15.86 -12.75
N TRP A 592 32.42 -15.48 -11.96
CA TRP A 592 32.31 -14.49 -10.89
C TRP A 592 32.29 -13.03 -11.37
N GLU A 593 32.43 -12.74 -12.67
CA GLU A 593 32.21 -11.39 -13.22
C GLU A 593 30.70 -11.12 -13.39
N PRO A 594 30.23 -9.87 -13.20
CA PRO A 594 28.84 -9.50 -13.51
C PRO A 594 28.53 -9.78 -14.98
N ASN A 595 27.34 -10.34 -15.27
CA ASN A 595 26.88 -10.68 -16.63
C ASN A 595 27.73 -11.72 -17.36
N ALA A 596 28.51 -12.52 -16.62
CA ALA A 596 29.25 -13.64 -17.22
C ALA A 596 28.28 -14.60 -17.94
N THR A 597 28.68 -15.04 -19.13
CA THR A 597 27.92 -15.97 -19.95
C THR A 597 28.67 -17.28 -20.07
N ILE A 598 27.95 -18.40 -19.90
CA ILE A 598 28.44 -19.73 -20.27
C ILE A 598 27.63 -20.15 -21.48
N SER A 599 28.31 -20.46 -22.59
CA SER A 599 27.67 -21.07 -23.75
C SER A 599 28.46 -22.25 -24.29
N GLY A 600 27.75 -23.19 -24.92
CA GLY A 600 28.35 -24.35 -25.59
C GLY A 600 27.32 -25.38 -26.03
N ILE A 601 27.69 -26.18 -27.02
CA ILE A 601 26.83 -27.23 -27.57
C ILE A 601 26.81 -28.43 -26.63
N MET A 602 25.65 -29.04 -26.41
CA MET A 602 25.48 -30.15 -25.45
C MET A 602 26.51 -31.28 -25.62
N ARG A 603 26.79 -31.71 -26.86
CA ARG A 603 27.79 -32.75 -27.16
C ARG A 603 29.21 -32.40 -26.70
N ASP A 604 29.56 -31.12 -26.74
CA ASP A 604 30.90 -30.64 -26.37
C ASP A 604 31.13 -30.73 -24.85
N PHE A 605 30.05 -30.70 -24.04
CA PHE A 605 30.13 -30.97 -22.60
C PHE A 605 30.21 -32.47 -22.30
N GLY A 606 29.47 -33.30 -23.03
CA GLY A 606 29.40 -34.74 -22.80
C GLY A 606 30.74 -35.46 -22.99
N THR A 607 31.57 -34.97 -23.91
CA THR A 607 32.88 -35.57 -24.21
C THR A 607 33.87 -35.49 -23.01
N PRO A 608 34.08 -34.32 -22.37
CA PRO A 608 34.90 -34.18 -21.16
C PRO A 608 34.19 -34.47 -19.83
N ALA A 609 32.87 -34.70 -19.80
CA ALA A 609 32.08 -34.84 -18.56
C ALA A 609 32.58 -35.93 -17.58
N SER A 610 33.29 -36.96 -18.07
CA SER A 610 33.85 -38.01 -17.21
C SER A 610 35.08 -37.58 -16.39
N ALA A 611 35.72 -36.46 -16.74
CA ALA A 611 36.96 -35.98 -16.13
C ALA A 611 36.93 -34.47 -15.76
N CYS A 612 35.82 -33.77 -16.04
CA CYS A 612 35.63 -32.36 -15.70
C CYS A 612 34.29 -32.16 -15.00
N ASP A 613 34.32 -31.72 -13.75
CA ASP A 613 33.14 -31.55 -12.90
C ASP A 613 32.16 -30.52 -13.49
N LEU A 614 32.67 -29.41 -14.03
CA LEU A 614 31.82 -28.38 -14.65
C LEU A 614 31.19 -28.86 -15.95
N CYS A 615 31.91 -29.60 -16.80
CA CYS A 615 31.33 -30.19 -18.00
C CYS A 615 30.28 -31.24 -17.66
N ASN A 616 30.49 -32.03 -16.59
CA ASN A 616 29.52 -33.00 -16.10
C ASN A 616 28.23 -32.31 -15.64
N LEU A 617 28.37 -31.23 -14.86
CA LEU A 617 27.25 -30.42 -14.41
C LEU A 617 26.48 -29.81 -15.59
N LEU A 618 27.16 -29.16 -16.54
CA LEU A 618 26.53 -28.55 -17.71
C LEU A 618 25.85 -29.61 -18.60
N TYR A 619 26.47 -30.77 -18.81
CA TYR A 619 25.86 -31.86 -19.57
C TYR A 619 24.59 -32.40 -18.90
N ALA A 620 24.61 -32.61 -17.58
CA ALA A 620 23.46 -33.07 -16.82
C ALA A 620 22.30 -32.07 -16.86
N VAL A 621 22.59 -30.78 -16.68
CA VAL A 621 21.58 -29.71 -16.77
C VAL A 621 21.00 -29.63 -18.18
N SER A 622 21.83 -29.64 -19.23
CA SER A 622 21.37 -29.64 -20.62
C SER A 622 20.42 -30.80 -20.92
N LYS A 623 20.75 -32.00 -20.42
CA LYS A 623 19.90 -33.19 -20.54
C LYS A 623 18.58 -33.03 -19.79
N LYS A 624 18.61 -32.43 -18.60
CA LYS A 624 17.41 -32.22 -17.77
C LYS A 624 16.43 -31.22 -18.39
N ILE A 625 16.93 -30.15 -19.01
CA ILE A 625 16.09 -29.17 -19.73
C ILE A 625 15.65 -29.66 -21.12
N GLY A 626 16.13 -30.83 -21.57
CA GLY A 626 15.68 -31.47 -22.81
C GLY A 626 16.37 -30.97 -24.08
N LEU A 627 17.57 -30.38 -23.97
CA LEU A 627 18.36 -30.02 -25.14
C LEU A 627 18.75 -31.26 -25.95
N GLN A 628 18.78 -31.12 -27.27
CA GLN A 628 19.35 -32.12 -28.17
C GLN A 628 20.88 -31.96 -28.27
N GLU A 629 21.57 -33.00 -28.69
CA GLU A 629 23.05 -33.06 -28.75
C GLU A 629 23.70 -31.92 -29.56
N ASP A 630 22.99 -31.37 -30.55
CA ASP A 630 23.43 -30.28 -31.43
C ASP A 630 22.94 -28.88 -31.01
N GLN A 631 22.13 -28.78 -29.96
CA GLN A 631 21.64 -27.51 -29.45
C GLN A 631 22.63 -26.86 -28.47
N GLU A 632 22.69 -25.53 -28.51
CA GLU A 632 23.52 -24.72 -27.64
C GLU A 632 22.79 -24.46 -26.31
N LEU A 633 23.48 -24.71 -25.20
CA LEU A 633 23.12 -24.17 -23.90
C LEU A 633 23.71 -22.76 -23.83
N GLN A 634 22.89 -21.74 -23.59
CA GLN A 634 23.35 -20.39 -23.28
C GLN A 634 22.78 -19.98 -21.93
N CYS A 635 23.63 -19.58 -21.00
CA CYS A 635 23.18 -19.02 -19.73
C CYS A 635 23.98 -17.81 -19.32
N VAL A 636 23.29 -16.84 -18.70
CA VAL A 636 23.83 -15.53 -18.31
C VAL A 636 23.66 -15.35 -16.82
N ARG A 637 24.69 -14.83 -16.15
CA ARG A 637 24.65 -14.60 -14.71
C ARG A 637 23.66 -13.49 -14.37
N ASN A 638 22.81 -13.76 -13.39
CA ASN A 638 21.87 -12.82 -12.80
C ASN A 638 21.95 -12.93 -11.27
N GLY A 639 22.69 -12.02 -10.63
CA GLY A 639 22.95 -12.07 -9.19
C GLY A 639 23.60 -13.40 -8.74
N PRO A 640 22.94 -14.19 -7.87
CA PRO A 640 23.45 -15.48 -7.39
C PRO A 640 23.17 -16.66 -8.32
N THR A 641 22.43 -16.47 -9.43
CA THR A 641 22.05 -17.56 -10.34
C THR A 641 22.61 -17.38 -11.75
N LEU A 642 22.63 -18.46 -12.54
CA LEU A 642 22.79 -18.40 -14.00
C LEU A 642 21.46 -18.79 -14.66
N ASN A 643 20.95 -17.91 -15.50
CA ASN A 643 19.64 -18.01 -16.11
C ASN A 643 19.76 -18.44 -17.58
N LEU A 644 18.88 -19.34 -18.02
CA LEU A 644 18.84 -19.88 -19.37
C LEU A 644 18.40 -18.79 -20.37
N ASP A 645 19.07 -18.66 -21.51
CA ASP A 645 18.68 -17.76 -22.62
C ASP A 645 18.56 -16.26 -22.26
N GLY A 646 19.28 -15.80 -21.24
CA GLY A 646 19.35 -14.38 -20.84
C GLY A 646 18.90 -14.13 -19.40
N ARG A 647 18.84 -12.85 -18.99
CA ARG A 647 18.53 -12.46 -17.60
C ARG A 647 17.09 -12.78 -17.18
N ASP A 648 16.13 -12.67 -18.10
CA ASP A 648 14.71 -12.92 -17.84
C ASP A 648 14.32 -14.41 -17.90
N GLY A 649 15.25 -15.27 -18.30
CA GLY A 649 14.99 -16.71 -18.37
C GLY A 649 15.07 -17.41 -17.02
N PRO A 650 14.66 -18.69 -16.95
CA PRO A 650 14.62 -19.43 -15.70
C PRO A 650 16.03 -19.69 -15.15
N PRO A 651 16.24 -19.59 -13.83
CA PRO A 651 17.52 -19.96 -13.21
C PRO A 651 17.73 -21.47 -13.32
N ILE A 652 18.94 -21.87 -13.71
CA ILE A 652 19.32 -23.29 -13.91
C ILE A 652 20.53 -23.71 -13.07
N LEU A 653 21.36 -22.75 -12.63
CA LEU A 653 22.51 -22.99 -11.74
C LEU A 653 22.55 -21.94 -10.63
N SER A 654 23.10 -22.31 -9.47
CA SER A 654 23.30 -21.44 -8.30
C SER A 654 24.79 -21.31 -7.99
N LEU A 655 25.22 -20.12 -7.56
CA LEU A 655 26.61 -19.78 -7.24
C LEU A 655 26.79 -19.61 -5.73
N PHE A 656 27.93 -20.08 -5.21
CA PHE A 656 28.32 -19.94 -3.81
C PHE A 656 29.77 -19.48 -3.68
N SER A 657 30.05 -18.62 -2.71
CA SER A 657 31.40 -18.23 -2.32
C SER A 657 31.83 -18.96 -1.04
N ASP A 658 33.10 -19.30 -0.96
CA ASP A 658 33.67 -19.91 0.25
C ASP A 658 33.52 -18.97 1.47
N PRO A 659 32.94 -19.44 2.59
CA PRO A 659 32.84 -18.67 3.83
C PRO A 659 34.15 -18.08 4.37
N ALA A 660 35.30 -18.71 4.07
CA ALA A 660 36.60 -18.22 4.49
C ALA A 660 37.13 -17.05 3.62
N PHE A 661 36.53 -16.82 2.45
CA PHE A 661 36.97 -15.81 1.50
C PHE A 661 36.12 -14.54 1.61
N ASN A 662 36.65 -13.54 2.31
CA ASN A 662 35.95 -12.30 2.64
C ASN A 662 36.30 -11.17 1.65
N ASP A 663 35.82 -11.28 0.41
CA ASP A 663 35.99 -10.22 -0.60
C ASP A 663 34.64 -9.55 -0.89
N HIS A 664 34.52 -8.28 -0.53
CA HIS A 664 33.34 -7.44 -0.76
C HIS A 664 33.00 -7.31 -2.26
N ASP A 665 33.91 -7.69 -3.18
CA ASP A 665 33.73 -7.58 -4.63
C ASP A 665 32.78 -8.64 -5.25
N LEU A 666 32.44 -9.73 -4.54
CA LEU A 666 31.52 -10.77 -5.06
C LEU A 666 30.05 -10.58 -4.64
N GLY A 667 29.71 -9.44 -4.02
CA GLY A 667 28.53 -9.17 -3.16
C GLY A 667 27.13 -9.65 -3.58
N SER A 668 26.94 -10.16 -4.79
CA SER A 668 25.71 -10.81 -5.26
C SER A 668 25.70 -12.35 -5.20
N VAL A 669 26.77 -13.01 -4.73
CA VAL A 669 26.86 -14.48 -4.57
C VAL A 669 26.60 -14.89 -3.12
N GLU A 670 25.91 -16.02 -2.93
CA GLU A 670 25.62 -16.59 -1.60
C GLU A 670 26.88 -17.15 -0.93
N VAL A 671 27.10 -16.80 0.33
CA VAL A 671 28.18 -17.36 1.14
C VAL A 671 27.78 -18.75 1.61
N GLY A 672 28.52 -19.78 1.21
CA GLY A 672 28.23 -21.14 1.64
C GLY A 672 28.75 -22.21 0.71
N TYR A 673 28.11 -23.38 0.78
CA TYR A 673 28.51 -24.55 0.02
C TYR A 673 27.34 -25.08 -0.80
N PRO A 674 27.61 -25.69 -1.97
CA PRO A 674 26.56 -26.17 -2.85
C PRO A 674 25.82 -27.39 -2.29
N ASN A 675 26.46 -28.14 -1.38
CA ASN A 675 25.97 -29.42 -0.88
C ASN A 675 25.15 -29.24 0.41
N LEU A 676 24.01 -29.93 0.47
CA LEU A 676 23.19 -30.02 1.66
C LEU A 676 23.88 -30.86 2.75
N SER A 677 23.54 -30.58 4.02
CA SER A 677 24.01 -31.38 5.15
C SER A 677 23.28 -32.72 5.16
N LEU A 678 23.91 -33.77 5.71
CA LEU A 678 23.24 -35.08 5.81
C LEU A 678 21.95 -34.96 6.65
N PRO A 679 20.86 -35.69 6.31
CA PRO A 679 19.53 -35.45 6.87
C PRO A 679 19.43 -35.46 8.40
N GLU A 680 20.19 -36.33 9.05
CA GLU A 680 20.21 -36.51 10.52
C GLU A 680 21.53 -35.98 11.13
N SER A 681 22.26 -35.12 10.43
CA SER A 681 23.52 -34.56 10.93
C SER A 681 23.30 -33.48 12.01
N PRO A 682 24.19 -33.41 13.02
CA PRO A 682 24.17 -32.32 14.00
C PRO A 682 24.23 -30.93 13.36
N GLU A 683 24.97 -30.79 12.26
CA GLU A 683 25.12 -29.54 11.52
C GLU A 683 23.78 -29.02 10.98
N ARG A 684 22.93 -29.92 10.48
CA ARG A 684 21.61 -29.59 9.96
C ARG A 684 20.68 -29.11 11.06
N TYR A 685 20.66 -29.80 12.20
CA TYR A 685 19.84 -29.40 13.34
C TYR A 685 20.34 -28.10 14.00
N ARG A 686 21.64 -27.80 13.96
CA ARG A 686 22.17 -26.48 14.37
C ARG A 686 21.61 -25.35 13.51
N LEU A 687 21.48 -25.55 12.20
CA LEU A 687 20.86 -24.54 11.32
C LEU A 687 19.40 -24.28 11.73
N PHE A 688 18.63 -25.33 12.03
CA PHE A 688 17.24 -25.17 12.48
C PHE A 688 17.15 -24.44 13.83
N GLN A 689 18.06 -24.76 14.76
CA GLN A 689 18.18 -24.07 16.04
C GLN A 689 18.56 -22.60 15.86
N GLU A 690 19.44 -22.28 14.91
CA GLU A 690 19.84 -20.91 14.63
C GLU A 690 18.71 -20.09 14.01
N TRP A 691 17.95 -20.65 13.08
CA TRP A 691 16.74 -20.00 12.55
C TRP A 691 15.72 -19.69 13.65
N LEU A 692 15.50 -20.62 14.59
CA LEU A 692 14.67 -20.39 15.76
C LEU A 692 15.26 -19.28 16.65
N HIS A 693 16.57 -19.30 16.89
CA HIS A 693 17.27 -18.32 17.72
C HIS A 693 17.18 -16.90 17.15
N VAL A 694 17.51 -16.72 15.87
CA VAL A 694 17.38 -15.42 15.18
C VAL A 694 15.94 -14.95 15.21
N CYS A 695 14.98 -15.83 14.93
CA CYS A 695 13.57 -15.47 14.95
C CYS A 695 13.05 -15.09 16.34
N ASP A 696 13.57 -15.69 17.41
CA ASP A 696 13.19 -15.35 18.80
C ASP A 696 13.76 -14.00 19.26
N ASN A 697 14.98 -13.65 18.82
CA ASN A 697 15.74 -12.51 19.35
C ASN A 697 15.72 -11.26 18.46
N GLU A 698 15.66 -11.45 17.14
CA GLU A 698 15.79 -10.37 16.17
C GLU A 698 14.45 -10.01 15.52
N HIS A 699 13.47 -10.93 15.51
CA HIS A 699 12.17 -10.68 14.90
C HIS A 699 11.09 -10.32 15.93
N SER A 700 10.20 -9.41 15.55
CA SER A 700 9.04 -8.97 16.37
C SER A 700 7.90 -10.01 16.44
N HIS A 701 8.19 -11.30 16.27
CA HIS A 701 7.21 -12.40 16.29
C HIS A 701 7.07 -13.05 17.67
N SER A 702 7.96 -12.71 18.60
CA SER A 702 7.89 -13.17 19.98
C SER A 702 6.65 -12.59 20.66
N ARG A 703 5.67 -13.44 20.94
CA ARG A 703 4.63 -13.10 21.92
C ARG A 703 5.33 -12.86 23.24
N ASP A 704 5.38 -11.60 23.65
CA ASP A 704 5.86 -11.19 24.96
C ASP A 704 5.12 -12.04 26.00
N THR A 705 5.83 -13.00 26.60
CA THR A 705 5.32 -13.84 27.69
C THR A 705 4.98 -13.01 28.93
N SER A 706 5.26 -11.70 28.89
CA SER A 706 5.00 -10.69 29.90
C SER A 706 3.59 -10.07 29.84
N SER A 707 2.81 -10.24 28.76
CA SER A 707 1.42 -9.74 28.66
C SER A 707 0.40 -10.85 28.97
N LEU A 708 0.41 -11.34 30.20
CA LEU A 708 -0.38 -12.47 30.70
C LEU A 708 -1.80 -12.10 31.20
N ASP A 709 -2.48 -11.15 30.54
CA ASP A 709 -3.87 -10.78 30.89
C ASP A 709 -4.94 -11.47 30.03
N CYS A 710 -4.55 -12.28 29.04
CA CYS A 710 -5.46 -13.12 28.25
C CYS A 710 -5.05 -14.59 28.41
N ALA A 711 -5.93 -15.43 28.96
CA ALA A 711 -5.69 -16.86 29.11
C ALA A 711 -5.39 -17.50 27.74
N VAL A 712 -4.13 -17.87 27.49
CA VAL A 712 -3.74 -18.62 26.29
C VAL A 712 -4.31 -20.03 26.42
N GLN A 713 -5.25 -20.38 25.54
CA GLN A 713 -5.91 -21.67 25.58
C GLN A 713 -4.99 -22.76 24.97
N MET A 714 -4.47 -23.64 25.81
CA MET A 714 -3.60 -24.76 25.41
C MET A 714 -4.39 -25.88 24.73
N PRO A 715 -3.78 -26.68 23.83
CA PRO A 715 -4.40 -27.91 23.33
C PRO A 715 -4.80 -28.80 24.50
N THR A 716 -5.89 -29.54 24.35
CA THR A 716 -6.42 -30.39 25.44
C THR A 716 -5.42 -31.50 25.79
N ARG A 717 -4.66 -31.98 24.80
CA ARG A 717 -3.67 -33.05 24.92
C ARG A 717 -2.44 -32.74 24.08
N LEU A 718 -1.26 -33.15 24.57
CA LEU A 718 0.02 -33.08 23.86
C LEU A 718 0.76 -34.41 24.05
N ILE A 719 1.65 -34.75 23.12
CA ILE A 719 2.59 -35.86 23.28
C ILE A 719 3.81 -35.32 24.01
N HIS A 720 4.08 -35.84 25.21
CA HIS A 720 5.35 -35.61 25.90
C HIS A 720 6.43 -36.48 25.27
N VAL A 721 7.53 -35.87 24.88
CA VAL A 721 8.65 -36.51 24.20
C VAL A 721 9.89 -36.43 25.09
N ASP A 722 10.20 -37.55 25.74
CA ASP A 722 11.44 -37.73 26.51
C ASP A 722 12.58 -38.24 25.62
N GLU A 723 13.77 -38.40 26.19
CA GLU A 723 14.94 -38.97 25.48
C GLU A 723 14.69 -40.39 24.95
N SER A 724 13.85 -41.17 25.63
CA SER A 724 13.65 -42.60 25.33
C SER A 724 12.19 -43.07 25.33
N SER A 725 11.23 -42.20 25.62
CA SER A 725 9.80 -42.54 25.66
C SER A 725 8.92 -41.42 25.12
N GLU A 726 7.71 -41.77 24.71
CA GLU A 726 6.66 -40.82 24.36
C GLU A 726 5.30 -41.28 24.88
N HIS A 727 4.52 -40.35 25.43
CA HIS A 727 3.18 -40.64 25.96
C HIS A 727 2.26 -39.43 25.80
N LEU A 728 0.96 -39.66 25.81
CA LEU A 728 -0.07 -38.64 25.68
C LEU A 728 -0.39 -38.02 27.03
N GLU A 729 -0.18 -36.72 27.18
CA GLU A 729 -0.42 -35.98 28.41
C GLU A 729 -1.66 -35.08 28.26
N ASP A 730 -2.60 -35.17 29.21
CA ASP A 730 -3.74 -34.24 29.30
C ASP A 730 -3.28 -32.92 29.94
N ILE A 731 -3.32 -31.83 29.18
CA ILE A 731 -2.86 -30.52 29.64
C ILE A 731 -3.98 -29.87 30.47
N LYS A 732 -3.78 -29.81 31.78
CA LYS A 732 -4.63 -29.02 32.71
C LYS A 732 -4.14 -27.57 32.70
N ASP A 733 -4.96 -26.60 33.12
CA ASP A 733 -4.73 -25.13 33.03
C ASP A 733 -3.49 -24.60 33.82
N SER A 734 -2.29 -25.13 33.58
CA SER A 734 -1.05 -24.90 34.34
C SER A 734 -0.05 -23.95 33.67
N GLY A 735 -0.53 -23.08 32.78
CA GLY A 735 0.30 -22.08 32.10
C GLY A 735 0.75 -22.50 30.71
N PHE A 736 1.53 -21.62 30.06
CA PHE A 736 1.95 -21.79 28.67
C PHE A 736 3.09 -22.81 28.54
N LEU A 737 2.89 -23.85 27.74
CA LEU A 737 3.93 -24.84 27.38
C LEU A 737 4.39 -24.61 25.95
N ARG A 738 5.71 -24.71 25.70
CA ARG A 738 6.25 -24.71 24.33
C ARG A 738 6.09 -26.10 23.72
N TYR A 739 5.43 -26.18 22.58
CA TYR A 739 5.26 -27.41 21.82
C TYR A 739 5.45 -27.19 20.32
N LEU A 740 5.79 -28.26 19.59
CA LEU A 740 5.78 -28.30 18.14
C LEU A 740 4.47 -28.90 17.64
N ALA A 741 4.01 -28.52 16.44
CA ALA A 741 2.86 -29.15 15.79
C ALA A 741 3.31 -29.86 14.50
N LEU A 742 2.74 -31.02 14.18
CA LEU A 742 2.99 -31.73 12.92
C LEU A 742 1.86 -31.47 11.91
N SER A 743 2.19 -30.84 10.79
CA SER A 743 1.33 -30.79 9.59
C SER A 743 1.74 -31.91 8.63
N HIS A 744 0.81 -32.81 8.29
CA HIS A 744 1.12 -33.98 7.47
C HIS A 744 -0.09 -34.53 6.71
N CYS A 745 0.18 -35.27 5.63
CA CYS A 745 -0.84 -36.01 4.90
C CYS A 745 -1.13 -37.36 5.54
N TRP A 746 -2.40 -37.62 5.83
CA TRP A 746 -2.84 -38.92 6.34
C TRP A 746 -2.68 -40.03 5.28
N GLY A 747 -3.01 -39.76 4.02
CA GLY A 747 -2.85 -40.71 2.91
C GLY A 747 -3.80 -41.91 2.93
N GLY A 748 -4.90 -41.85 3.70
CA GLY A 748 -5.84 -42.97 3.90
C GLY A 748 -6.01 -43.32 5.38
N SER A 749 -6.16 -44.61 5.72
CA SER A 749 -6.21 -45.05 7.13
C SER A 749 -4.84 -44.88 7.78
N THR A 750 -4.71 -43.89 8.67
CA THR A 750 -3.57 -43.76 9.59
C THR A 750 -3.46 -45.05 10.42
N SER A 751 -2.27 -45.65 10.46
CA SER A 751 -2.07 -46.96 11.12
C SER A 751 -2.22 -46.89 12.64
N LEU A 752 -2.07 -45.71 13.23
CA LEU A 752 -2.22 -45.48 14.66
C LEU A 752 -2.94 -44.15 14.90
N SER A 753 -4.08 -44.20 15.58
CA SER A 753 -4.86 -43.04 16.00
C SER A 753 -5.47 -43.26 17.38
N THR A 754 -5.76 -42.15 18.07
CA THR A 754 -6.40 -42.19 19.39
C THR A 754 -7.89 -42.43 19.24
N LEU A 755 -8.35 -43.47 19.92
CA LEU A 755 -9.72 -43.94 20.00
C LEU A 755 -10.09 -44.06 21.47
N THR A 756 -11.39 -44.05 21.76
CA THR A 756 -11.92 -44.18 23.12
C THR A 756 -11.38 -45.44 23.82
N LYS A 757 -11.08 -46.51 23.06
CA LYS A 757 -10.55 -47.78 23.58
C LYS A 757 -9.05 -47.81 23.92
N ASN A 758 -8.23 -46.92 23.33
CA ASN A 758 -6.76 -46.97 23.46
C ASN A 758 -6.14 -45.71 24.10
N ILE A 759 -6.95 -44.69 24.41
CA ILE A 759 -6.47 -43.45 25.03
C ILE A 759 -5.72 -43.68 26.35
N ASP A 760 -6.21 -44.56 27.23
CA ASP A 760 -5.54 -44.85 28.50
C ASP A 760 -4.21 -45.59 28.30
N GLN A 761 -4.07 -46.36 27.22
CA GLN A 761 -2.79 -46.95 26.85
C GLN A 761 -1.81 -45.85 26.43
N PHE A 762 -2.22 -44.95 25.53
CA PHE A 762 -1.36 -43.86 25.06
C PHE A 762 -0.99 -42.87 26.15
N ARG A 763 -1.82 -42.69 27.19
CA ARG A 763 -1.47 -41.90 28.39
C ARG A 763 -0.28 -42.48 29.17
N ASN A 764 -0.10 -43.79 29.11
CA ASN A 764 1.04 -44.44 29.75
C ASN A 764 2.25 -44.47 28.81
N GLU A 765 2.05 -44.95 27.58
CA GLU A 765 3.10 -45.08 26.57
C GLU A 765 2.50 -45.22 25.16
N ILE A 766 3.08 -44.51 24.20
CA ILE A 766 2.79 -44.68 22.78
C ILE A 766 3.81 -45.66 22.19
N PRO A 767 3.40 -46.80 21.60
CA PRO A 767 4.34 -47.77 21.05
C PRO A 767 5.10 -47.22 19.83
N HIS A 768 6.39 -46.88 20.01
CA HIS A 768 7.21 -46.24 18.96
C HIS A 768 7.20 -47.00 17.63
N GLU A 769 7.33 -48.32 17.67
CA GLU A 769 7.41 -49.18 16.48
C GLU A 769 6.10 -49.22 15.67
N GLN A 770 4.97 -48.85 16.29
CA GLN A 770 3.66 -48.80 15.61
C GLN A 770 3.37 -47.42 15.00
N LEU A 771 4.19 -46.41 15.32
CA LEU A 771 4.02 -45.08 14.77
C LEU A 771 4.33 -45.08 13.26
N PRO A 772 3.53 -44.39 12.45
CA PRO A 772 3.90 -44.07 11.07
C PRO A 772 5.28 -43.40 10.99
N LEU A 773 5.99 -43.60 9.89
CA LEU A 773 7.35 -43.08 9.72
C LEU A 773 7.41 -41.54 9.90
N ASN A 774 6.42 -40.79 9.39
CA ASN A 774 6.37 -39.34 9.60
C ASN A 774 6.30 -38.97 11.10
N PHE A 775 5.66 -39.80 11.93
CA PHE A 775 5.47 -39.48 13.35
C PHE A 775 6.77 -39.78 14.11
N GLN A 776 7.43 -40.90 13.78
CA GLN A 776 8.75 -41.22 14.31
C GLN A 776 9.77 -40.12 13.98
N GLU A 777 9.76 -39.64 12.74
CA GLU A 777 10.65 -38.58 12.29
C GLU A 777 10.31 -37.21 12.93
N ALA A 778 9.03 -36.89 13.12
CA ALA A 778 8.62 -35.70 13.86
C ALA A 778 9.10 -35.74 15.32
N ILE A 779 9.02 -36.89 15.98
CA ILE A 779 9.57 -37.09 17.33
C ILE A 779 11.09 -36.88 17.34
N LYS A 780 11.82 -37.41 16.35
CA LYS A 780 13.27 -37.18 16.21
C LYS A 780 13.61 -35.69 16.10
N VAL A 781 12.90 -34.95 15.24
CA VAL A 781 13.10 -33.50 15.08
C VAL A 781 12.80 -32.76 16.39
N THR A 782 11.71 -33.10 17.07
CA THR A 782 11.32 -32.53 18.37
C THR A 782 12.43 -32.70 19.41
N ARG A 783 13.01 -33.90 19.52
CA ARG A 783 14.17 -34.19 20.38
C ARG A 783 15.39 -33.36 20.00
N ALA A 784 15.72 -33.31 18.71
CA ALA A 784 16.89 -32.58 18.21
C ALA A 784 16.79 -31.05 18.45
N LEU A 785 15.58 -30.50 18.40
CA LEU A 785 15.30 -29.09 18.71
C LEU A 785 15.17 -28.81 20.21
N LYS A 786 15.29 -29.84 21.07
CA LYS A 786 15.19 -29.74 22.54
C LYS A 786 13.84 -29.17 23.01
N ILE A 787 12.75 -29.57 22.36
CA ILE A 787 11.38 -29.26 22.76
C ILE A 787 10.73 -30.53 23.31
N SER A 788 10.03 -30.43 24.45
CA SER A 788 9.49 -31.61 25.15
C SER A 788 8.09 -32.03 24.69
N TYR A 789 7.40 -31.20 23.90
CA TYR A 789 6.01 -31.44 23.53
C TYR A 789 5.78 -31.38 22.02
N LEU A 790 4.98 -32.32 21.52
CA LEU A 790 4.56 -32.41 20.13
C LEU A 790 3.04 -32.60 20.05
N TRP A 791 2.41 -31.94 19.09
CA TRP A 791 1.00 -32.13 18.76
C TRP A 791 0.86 -32.79 17.38
N ILE A 792 0.08 -33.87 17.33
CA ILE A 792 -0.30 -34.58 16.10
C ILE A 792 -1.80 -34.85 16.18
N ASP A 793 -2.58 -34.37 15.21
CA ASP A 793 -4.05 -34.45 15.18
C ASP A 793 -4.61 -35.85 15.44
N SER A 794 -4.08 -36.87 14.76
CA SER A 794 -4.49 -38.27 14.86
C SER A 794 -4.24 -38.89 16.24
N LEU A 795 -3.33 -38.33 17.04
CA LEU A 795 -2.98 -38.81 18.38
C LEU A 795 -3.53 -37.91 19.51
N CYS A 796 -3.68 -36.61 19.26
CA CYS A 796 -4.13 -35.65 20.25
C CYS A 796 -5.66 -35.43 20.24
N ILE A 797 -6.37 -35.93 19.21
CA ILE A 797 -7.83 -35.89 19.07
C ILE A 797 -8.39 -37.32 19.11
N ILE A 798 -9.49 -37.52 19.83
CA ILE A 798 -10.19 -38.81 19.90
C ILE A 798 -11.05 -38.96 18.63
N GLN A 799 -10.64 -39.83 17.72
CA GLN A 799 -11.21 -39.89 16.36
C GLN A 799 -12.62 -40.49 16.28
N ASP A 800 -13.00 -41.32 17.25
CA ASP A 800 -14.32 -41.97 17.32
C ASP A 800 -15.32 -41.27 18.27
N ASP A 801 -14.95 -40.09 18.80
CA ASP A 801 -15.82 -39.24 19.62
C ASP A 801 -16.23 -37.97 18.83
N PRO A 802 -17.47 -37.88 18.32
CA PRO A 802 -17.93 -36.72 17.54
C PRO A 802 -17.88 -35.39 18.30
N GLU A 803 -18.04 -35.40 19.63
CA GLU A 803 -18.02 -34.18 20.44
C GLU A 803 -16.58 -33.71 20.71
N ASP A 804 -15.65 -34.64 20.98
CA ASP A 804 -14.22 -34.32 21.06
C ASP A 804 -13.69 -33.83 19.72
N TRP A 805 -14.00 -34.53 18.63
CA TRP A 805 -13.61 -34.11 17.29
C TRP A 805 -14.13 -32.72 16.95
N ARG A 806 -15.43 -32.44 17.17
CA ARG A 806 -16.02 -31.12 16.89
C ARG A 806 -15.33 -30.02 17.70
N ARG A 807 -15.04 -30.27 18.97
CA ARG A 807 -14.37 -29.32 19.87
C ARG A 807 -12.93 -29.04 19.44
N GLU A 808 -12.16 -30.08 19.13
CA GLU A 808 -10.75 -29.94 18.77
C GLU A 808 -10.58 -29.38 17.33
N ALA A 809 -11.39 -29.83 16.37
CA ALA A 809 -11.38 -29.30 15.00
C ALA A 809 -11.68 -27.79 14.97
N ALA A 810 -12.65 -27.32 15.76
CA ALA A 810 -12.96 -25.90 15.89
C ALA A 810 -11.80 -25.06 16.51
N ARG A 811 -10.87 -25.71 17.22
CA ARG A 811 -9.72 -25.11 17.89
C ARG A 811 -8.40 -25.31 17.12
N MET A 812 -8.41 -26.07 16.03
CA MET A 812 -7.21 -26.43 15.28
C MET A 812 -6.39 -25.20 14.86
N GLY A 813 -7.05 -24.13 14.41
CA GLY A 813 -6.35 -22.87 14.09
C GLY A 813 -5.63 -22.22 15.29
N GLN A 814 -6.11 -22.42 16.52
CA GLN A 814 -5.40 -21.98 17.73
C GLN A 814 -4.21 -22.88 18.05
N VAL A 815 -4.32 -24.18 17.81
CA VAL A 815 -3.21 -25.13 18.02
C VAL A 815 -2.01 -24.74 17.16
N PHE A 816 -2.19 -24.51 15.86
CA PHE A 816 -1.09 -24.09 14.99
C PHE A 816 -0.61 -22.66 15.32
N SER A 817 -1.52 -21.77 15.69
CA SER A 817 -1.14 -20.39 16.09
C SER A 817 -0.39 -20.28 17.41
N ASN A 818 -0.55 -21.24 18.31
CA ASN A 818 0.11 -21.24 19.62
C ASN A 818 1.34 -22.16 19.65
N ALA A 819 1.55 -22.99 18.61
CA ALA A 819 2.75 -23.81 18.48
C ALA A 819 3.99 -22.92 18.38
N TYR A 820 5.09 -23.36 19.01
CA TYR A 820 6.37 -22.66 18.93
C TYR A 820 6.94 -22.69 17.50
N CYS A 821 6.80 -23.84 16.85
CA CYS A 821 7.09 -24.06 15.43
C CYS A 821 6.28 -25.25 14.90
N THR A 822 5.89 -25.21 13.63
CA THR A 822 5.23 -26.30 12.93
C THR A 822 6.26 -27.09 12.11
N ILE A 823 6.26 -28.41 12.25
CA ILE A 823 6.98 -29.34 11.38
C ILE A 823 6.03 -29.69 10.25
N ALA A 824 6.38 -29.33 9.01
CA ALA A 824 5.56 -29.62 7.84
C ALA A 824 6.21 -30.71 7.00
N ALA A 825 5.61 -31.91 6.99
CA ALA A 825 6.01 -33.06 6.17
C ALA A 825 5.63 -32.84 4.70
N THR A 826 6.16 -31.76 4.10
CA THR A 826 5.65 -31.11 2.89
C THR A 826 5.69 -32.04 1.66
N SER A 827 6.71 -32.90 1.60
CA SER A 827 6.95 -33.84 0.50
C SER A 827 6.27 -35.22 0.64
N ALA A 828 5.69 -35.52 1.80
CA ALA A 828 5.10 -36.81 2.10
C ALA A 828 3.61 -36.80 1.72
N ALA A 829 3.20 -37.68 0.80
CA ALA A 829 1.79 -37.80 0.43
C ALA A 829 0.99 -38.68 1.41
N THR A 830 1.68 -39.48 2.23
CA THR A 830 1.10 -40.36 3.25
C THR A 830 1.91 -40.34 4.55
N SER A 831 1.33 -40.83 5.65
CA SER A 831 1.98 -40.83 6.97
C SER A 831 3.17 -41.79 7.08
N ASN A 832 3.32 -42.73 6.15
CA ASN A 832 4.32 -43.80 6.19
C ASN A 832 5.53 -43.56 5.26
N GLU A 833 5.59 -42.43 4.55
CA GLU A 833 6.66 -42.16 3.58
C GLU A 833 7.98 -41.70 4.21
N GLY A 834 7.92 -41.03 5.35
CA GLY A 834 9.03 -40.23 5.86
C GLY A 834 9.21 -38.93 5.07
N PHE A 835 9.81 -37.94 5.71
CA PHE A 835 10.09 -36.60 5.21
C PHE A 835 11.51 -36.10 5.50
N LEU A 836 12.29 -36.72 6.40
CA LEU A 836 13.62 -36.23 6.78
C LEU A 836 14.62 -36.28 5.63
N THR A 837 14.60 -37.36 4.87
CA THR A 837 15.55 -37.61 3.77
C THR A 837 15.05 -36.96 2.48
N PRO A 838 15.77 -35.98 1.92
CA PRO A 838 15.42 -35.42 0.62
C PRO A 838 15.40 -36.51 -0.45
N LYS A 839 14.35 -36.49 -1.28
CA LYS A 839 14.14 -37.48 -2.35
C LYS A 839 15.00 -37.19 -3.60
N LEU A 840 15.62 -36.01 -3.68
CA LEU A 840 16.56 -35.62 -4.73
C LEU A 840 17.99 -35.88 -4.26
N SER A 841 18.58 -36.97 -4.75
CA SER A 841 19.93 -37.43 -4.42
C SER A 841 20.95 -36.80 -5.36
N SER A 842 21.99 -36.20 -4.77
CA SER A 842 23.22 -35.67 -5.39
C SER A 842 23.07 -34.51 -6.38
N THR A 843 23.31 -33.30 -5.89
CA THR A 843 23.56 -32.13 -6.73
C THR A 843 24.98 -32.24 -7.28
N LEU A 844 25.12 -32.38 -8.60
CA LEU A 844 26.42 -32.18 -9.24
C LEU A 844 26.88 -30.76 -8.90
N SER A 845 28.16 -30.61 -8.58
CA SER A 845 28.77 -29.33 -8.32
C SER A 845 30.18 -29.28 -8.88
N ALA A 846 30.65 -28.07 -9.16
CA ALA A 846 32.02 -27.81 -9.57
C ALA A 846 32.57 -26.65 -8.74
N THR A 847 33.90 -26.60 -8.59
CA THR A 847 34.58 -25.55 -7.84
C THR A 847 35.64 -24.90 -8.72
N LEU A 848 35.61 -23.57 -8.81
CA LEU A 848 36.55 -22.74 -9.55
C LEU A 848 37.39 -21.89 -8.58
N GLU A 849 38.65 -21.67 -8.91
CA GLU A 849 39.54 -20.77 -8.18
C GLU A 849 39.46 -19.37 -8.80
N THR A 850 39.17 -18.35 -7.99
CA THR A 850 39.12 -16.96 -8.44
C THR A 850 40.52 -16.41 -8.65
N SER A 851 40.64 -15.31 -9.40
CA SER A 851 41.92 -14.65 -9.66
C SER A 851 42.64 -14.15 -8.39
N ARG A 852 41.93 -14.06 -7.26
CA ARG A 852 42.43 -13.63 -5.96
C ARG A 852 42.63 -14.80 -4.96
N GLY A 853 42.48 -16.05 -5.42
CA GLY A 853 42.71 -17.25 -4.62
C GLY A 853 41.53 -17.71 -3.75
N GLY A 854 40.34 -17.14 -3.94
CA GLY A 854 39.10 -17.61 -3.33
C GLY A 854 38.49 -18.79 -4.09
N LEU A 855 37.69 -19.62 -3.42
CA LEU A 855 36.94 -20.70 -4.07
C LEU A 855 35.50 -20.24 -4.36
N LEU A 856 35.05 -20.48 -5.58
CA LEU A 856 33.68 -20.29 -6.01
C LEU A 856 33.09 -21.66 -6.37
N HIS A 857 31.95 -21.99 -5.78
CA HIS A 857 31.24 -23.22 -6.07
C HIS A 857 30.03 -22.94 -6.96
N ILE A 858 29.74 -23.87 -7.86
CA ILE A 858 28.56 -23.84 -8.73
C ILE A 858 27.86 -25.18 -8.65
N SER A 859 26.54 -25.16 -8.68
CA SER A 859 25.72 -26.38 -8.73
C SER A 859 24.44 -26.14 -9.50
N GLU A 860 23.65 -27.20 -9.65
CA GLU A 860 22.27 -27.10 -10.11
C GLU A 860 21.42 -26.17 -9.20
N PHE A 861 20.49 -25.44 -9.82
CA PHE A 861 19.48 -24.64 -9.14
C PHE A 861 18.46 -25.52 -8.44
N MET A 862 18.30 -25.34 -7.12
CA MET A 862 17.37 -26.13 -6.29
C MET A 862 16.33 -25.27 -5.56
N GLU A 863 16.33 -23.97 -5.80
CA GLU A 863 15.55 -22.98 -5.06
C GLU A 863 14.16 -22.74 -5.69
N ASP A 864 13.49 -23.81 -6.15
CA ASP A 864 12.18 -23.76 -6.82
C ASP A 864 11.02 -24.02 -5.85
N CYS A 865 10.57 -22.96 -5.18
CA CYS A 865 9.44 -23.06 -4.23
C CYS A 865 8.10 -23.39 -4.87
N ASN A 866 7.88 -23.12 -6.17
CA ASN A 866 6.63 -23.51 -6.82
C ASN A 866 6.52 -25.04 -6.89
N ARG A 867 7.63 -25.71 -7.20
CA ARG A 867 7.72 -27.17 -7.18
C ARG A 867 7.79 -27.73 -5.77
N ASP A 868 8.63 -27.15 -4.92
CA ASP A 868 9.02 -27.77 -3.64
C ASP A 868 8.05 -27.44 -2.49
N LEU A 869 7.33 -26.31 -2.56
CA LEU A 869 6.32 -25.91 -1.58
C LEU A 869 4.92 -25.87 -2.18
N GLU A 870 4.64 -25.01 -3.17
CA GLU A 870 3.27 -24.71 -3.59
C GLU A 870 2.55 -25.90 -4.24
N SER A 871 3.27 -26.68 -5.05
CA SER A 871 2.74 -27.89 -5.71
C SER A 871 2.98 -29.17 -4.90
N ALA A 872 3.51 -29.04 -3.68
CA ALA A 872 3.87 -30.20 -2.86
C ALA A 872 2.61 -30.88 -2.28
N PRO A 873 2.62 -32.22 -2.10
CA PRO A 873 1.44 -32.98 -1.67
C PRO A 873 0.73 -32.44 -0.43
N LEU A 874 1.46 -31.87 0.52
CA LEU A 874 0.87 -31.29 1.72
C LEU A 874 0.06 -30.02 1.42
N ASN A 875 0.62 -29.10 0.64
CA ASN A 875 0.04 -27.78 0.40
C ASN A 875 -1.14 -27.78 -0.59
N THR A 876 -1.44 -28.91 -1.25
CA THR A 876 -2.66 -29.06 -2.06
C THR A 876 -3.90 -29.38 -1.22
N ARG A 877 -3.75 -29.64 0.09
CA ARG A 877 -4.88 -29.98 0.98
C ARG A 877 -5.53 -28.75 1.61
N GLY A 878 -6.86 -28.78 1.70
CA GLY A 878 -7.65 -27.68 2.25
C GLY A 878 -7.30 -27.28 3.68
N TRP A 879 -7.24 -28.26 4.59
CA TRP A 879 -6.88 -28.04 6.00
C TRP A 879 -5.52 -27.38 6.18
N VAL A 880 -4.54 -27.77 5.36
CA VAL A 880 -3.14 -27.31 5.46
C VAL A 880 -3.01 -25.82 5.22
N MET A 881 -3.89 -25.20 4.40
CA MET A 881 -3.84 -23.76 4.20
C MET A 881 -3.96 -22.98 5.52
N GLN A 882 -4.87 -23.40 6.41
CA GLN A 882 -5.02 -22.79 7.72
C GLN A 882 -3.83 -23.12 8.63
N GLU A 883 -3.32 -24.35 8.58
CA GLU A 883 -2.16 -24.78 9.38
C GLU A 883 -0.93 -23.95 9.07
N ARG A 884 -0.61 -23.78 7.78
CA ARG A 884 0.51 -22.95 7.31
C ARG A 884 0.28 -21.48 7.64
N ALA A 885 -0.87 -20.91 7.27
CA ALA A 885 -1.18 -19.48 7.44
C ALA A 885 -1.18 -19.00 8.89
N LEU A 886 -1.56 -19.86 9.84
CA LEU A 886 -1.69 -19.49 11.24
C LEU A 886 -0.44 -19.81 12.06
N SER A 887 0.49 -20.60 11.53
CA SER A 887 1.75 -20.94 12.20
C SER A 887 2.67 -19.72 12.27
N THR A 888 3.28 -19.49 13.43
CA THR A 888 4.26 -18.38 13.60
C THR A 888 5.57 -18.70 12.88
N ARG A 889 5.92 -19.99 12.83
CA ARG A 889 7.16 -20.54 12.26
C ARG A 889 6.87 -21.91 11.67
N THR A 890 7.40 -22.21 10.50
CA THR A 890 7.22 -23.52 9.84
C THR A 890 8.54 -24.03 9.27
N LEU A 891 8.88 -25.28 9.58
CA LEU A 891 9.96 -26.04 8.94
C LEU A 891 9.36 -26.96 7.86
N HIS A 892 9.51 -26.59 6.60
CA HIS A 892 9.02 -27.36 5.46
C HIS A 892 10.06 -28.38 5.00
N PHE A 893 9.76 -29.67 5.22
CA PHE A 893 10.56 -30.78 4.71
C PHE A 893 10.10 -31.18 3.31
N THR A 894 10.74 -30.58 2.31
CA THR A 894 10.38 -30.76 0.89
C THR A 894 11.17 -31.90 0.24
N ARG A 895 10.93 -32.14 -1.06
CA ARG A 895 11.65 -33.20 -1.80
C ARG A 895 13.12 -32.83 -2.07
N ALA A 896 13.43 -31.53 -2.12
CA ALA A 896 14.75 -31.02 -2.47
C ALA A 896 15.57 -30.64 -1.24
N GLN A 897 15.00 -29.83 -0.35
CA GLN A 897 15.68 -29.26 0.82
C GLN A 897 14.69 -28.86 1.92
N VAL A 898 15.18 -28.42 3.08
CA VAL A 898 14.33 -27.81 4.10
C VAL A 898 14.20 -26.31 3.88
N TYR A 899 12.99 -25.79 4.04
CA TYR A 899 12.73 -24.36 4.08
C TYR A 899 12.20 -23.93 5.45
N TRP A 900 12.67 -22.78 5.92
CA TRP A 900 12.19 -22.08 7.09
C TRP A 900 11.28 -20.93 6.68
N GLU A 901 10.04 -20.94 7.12
CA GLU A 901 9.07 -19.87 6.89
C GLU A 901 8.71 -19.19 8.22
N CYS A 902 8.83 -17.87 8.28
CA CYS A 902 8.30 -17.04 9.37
C CYS A 902 7.90 -15.66 8.83
N GLY A 903 7.37 -14.77 9.68
CA GLY A 903 6.90 -13.44 9.26
C GLY A 903 7.95 -12.50 8.67
N ASN A 904 9.24 -12.86 8.70
CA ASN A 904 10.33 -12.11 8.06
C ASN A 904 10.80 -12.70 6.71
N GLY A 905 10.12 -13.75 6.22
CA GLY A 905 10.37 -14.36 4.91
C GLY A 905 10.63 -15.86 4.96
N LEU A 906 11.00 -16.40 3.80
CA LEU A 906 11.33 -17.80 3.59
C LEU A 906 12.85 -17.95 3.39
N HIS A 907 13.49 -18.87 4.10
CA HIS A 907 14.91 -19.18 3.97
C HIS A 907 15.07 -20.65 3.62
N CYS A 908 16.07 -21.02 2.82
CA CYS A 908 16.33 -22.42 2.49
C CYS A 908 17.59 -22.95 3.19
N GLU A 909 17.73 -24.28 3.25
CA GLU A 909 18.87 -24.97 3.86
C GLU A 909 20.23 -24.59 3.23
N ARG A 910 20.21 -24.01 2.03
CA ARG A 910 21.37 -23.45 1.30
C ARG A 910 21.59 -21.96 1.55
N LEU A 911 20.92 -21.43 2.56
CA LEU A 911 21.07 -20.09 3.13
C LEU A 911 20.52 -18.93 2.27
N PHE A 912 20.01 -19.20 1.07
CA PHE A 912 19.27 -18.19 0.33
C PHE A 912 18.00 -17.73 1.06
N LYS A 913 17.69 -16.45 0.90
CA LYS A 913 16.39 -15.87 1.19
C LYS A 913 15.52 -15.86 -0.06
N LEU A 914 14.27 -16.29 0.10
CA LEU A 914 13.28 -16.37 -0.96
C LEU A 914 12.07 -15.51 -0.61
N SER A 915 11.53 -14.82 -1.62
CA SER A 915 10.34 -14.00 -1.42
C SER A 915 9.35 -14.10 -2.58
N ASN A 916 8.06 -14.19 -2.22
CA ASN A 916 6.92 -14.12 -3.13
C ASN A 916 5.80 -13.36 -2.41
N PRO A 917 5.35 -12.20 -2.94
CA PRO A 917 4.30 -11.39 -2.31
C PRO A 917 2.97 -12.13 -2.06
N GLN A 918 2.60 -13.10 -2.91
CA GLN A 918 1.43 -13.94 -2.68
C GLN A 918 1.67 -15.01 -1.64
N SER A 919 2.84 -15.67 -1.63
CA SER A 919 3.16 -16.64 -0.59
C SER A 919 3.32 -16.00 0.78
N ALA A 920 3.69 -14.72 0.86
CA ALA A 920 3.76 -13.95 2.10
C ALA A 920 2.41 -13.89 2.85
N LEU A 921 1.26 -14.19 2.19
CA LEU A 921 -0.02 -14.48 2.84
C LEU A 921 0.11 -15.47 3.99
N PHE A 922 0.92 -16.51 3.79
CA PHE A 922 0.98 -17.69 4.64
C PHE A 922 2.09 -17.61 5.69
N ALA A 923 2.97 -16.62 5.60
CA ALA A 923 4.09 -16.43 6.51
C ALA A 923 3.79 -15.43 7.66
N ASP A 924 2.61 -14.80 7.66
CA ASP A 924 2.27 -13.74 8.61
C ASP A 924 1.84 -14.28 9.99
N SER A 925 2.73 -14.18 10.98
CA SER A 925 2.45 -14.56 12.38
C SER A 925 1.23 -13.86 12.98
N ASP A 926 0.90 -12.66 12.47
CA ASP A 926 -0.22 -11.83 12.85
C ASP A 926 -1.28 -11.72 11.73
N PHE A 927 -1.43 -12.79 10.93
CA PHE A 927 -2.30 -12.84 9.75
C PHE A 927 -3.62 -12.04 9.90
N PRO A 928 -3.99 -11.16 8.95
CA PRO A 928 -3.28 -10.74 7.73
C PRO A 928 -2.59 -9.35 7.81
N LYS A 929 -1.91 -8.98 8.92
CA LYS A 929 -1.21 -7.67 9.04
C LYS A 929 -0.14 -7.42 7.96
N ALA A 930 0.78 -8.35 7.74
CA ALA A 930 1.89 -8.20 6.80
C ALA A 930 1.39 -7.96 5.36
N ILE A 931 0.26 -8.58 5.00
CA ILE A 931 -0.28 -8.50 3.64
C ILE A 931 -1.17 -7.28 3.39
N LEU A 932 -1.77 -6.69 4.43
CA LEU A 932 -2.40 -5.38 4.31
C LEU A 932 -1.41 -4.30 3.83
N ASN A 933 -0.11 -4.50 4.05
CA ASN A 933 0.95 -3.60 3.59
C ASN A 933 1.32 -3.79 2.11
N TYR A 934 1.17 -5.01 1.56
CA TYR A 934 1.44 -5.30 0.14
C TYR A 934 0.27 -4.89 -0.78
N TYR A 935 -0.98 -5.04 -0.33
CA TYR A 935 -2.18 -4.75 -1.12
C TYR A 935 -2.81 -3.39 -0.79
N LYS A 936 -2.03 -2.31 -0.94
CA LYS A 936 -2.42 -0.91 -0.68
C LYS A 936 -3.68 -0.42 -1.45
N GLY A 937 -4.22 -1.24 -2.37
CA GLY A 937 -5.46 -1.00 -3.10
C GLY A 937 -6.61 -2.02 -2.92
N GLY A 938 -6.55 -3.00 -2.01
CA GLY A 938 -7.65 -3.99 -1.97
C GLY A 938 -7.66 -4.97 -0.81
N ARG A 939 -8.25 -4.57 0.33
CA ARG A 939 -8.84 -5.51 1.30
C ARG A 939 -9.70 -6.60 0.63
N ILE A 940 -10.31 -6.24 -0.50
CA ILE A 940 -11.07 -7.11 -1.39
C ILE A 940 -10.17 -8.15 -2.09
N THR A 941 -9.08 -7.70 -2.72
CA THR A 941 -8.14 -8.58 -3.44
C THR A 941 -7.51 -9.62 -2.52
N LEU A 942 -7.27 -9.26 -1.25
CA LEU A 942 -6.77 -10.18 -0.22
C LEU A 942 -7.68 -11.41 -0.06
N PHE A 943 -8.96 -11.22 0.26
CA PHE A 943 -9.84 -12.37 0.48
C PHE A 943 -10.21 -13.09 -0.82
N GLN A 944 -10.30 -12.36 -1.94
CA GLN A 944 -10.59 -12.96 -3.25
C GLN A 944 -9.48 -13.92 -3.66
N ASN A 945 -8.20 -13.50 -3.57
CA ASN A 945 -7.07 -14.37 -3.87
C ASN A 945 -6.99 -15.57 -2.92
N LEU A 946 -7.23 -15.36 -1.62
CA LEU A 946 -7.23 -16.44 -0.62
C LEU A 946 -8.29 -17.48 -0.95
N TYR A 947 -9.54 -17.06 -1.19
CA TYR A 947 -10.65 -17.99 -1.45
C TYR A 947 -10.58 -18.64 -2.83
N GLU A 948 -10.05 -17.95 -3.86
CA GLU A 948 -9.75 -18.59 -5.14
C GLU A 948 -8.70 -19.69 -4.99
N LYS A 949 -7.62 -19.45 -4.23
CA LYS A 949 -6.60 -20.47 -3.96
C LYS A 949 -7.19 -21.62 -3.15
N TYR A 950 -7.96 -21.31 -2.10
CA TYR A 950 -8.57 -22.31 -1.23
C TYR A 950 -9.60 -23.19 -1.96
N SER A 951 -10.39 -22.62 -2.87
CA SER A 951 -11.39 -23.37 -3.65
C SER A 951 -10.79 -24.48 -4.52
N ARG A 952 -9.49 -24.41 -4.82
CA ARG A 952 -8.73 -25.38 -5.62
C ARG A 952 -8.11 -26.50 -4.78
N LEU A 953 -8.20 -26.42 -3.46
CA LEU A 953 -7.57 -27.39 -2.57
C LEU A 953 -8.43 -28.63 -2.40
N ASP A 954 -7.76 -29.76 -2.20
CA ASP A 954 -8.37 -31.07 -2.07
C ASP A 954 -8.84 -31.33 -0.62
N PHE A 955 -9.99 -31.97 -0.50
CA PHE A 955 -10.55 -32.44 0.76
C PHE A 955 -10.83 -33.94 0.70
N SER A 956 -10.57 -34.65 1.78
CA SER A 956 -11.03 -36.04 1.92
C SER A 956 -12.56 -36.11 2.04
N TYR A 957 -13.15 -35.11 2.70
CA TYR A 957 -14.60 -34.89 2.77
C TYR A 957 -14.89 -33.43 2.42
N ASN A 958 -15.52 -33.18 1.27
CA ASN A 958 -15.81 -31.81 0.81
C ASN A 958 -16.69 -31.01 1.80
N SER A 959 -17.45 -31.70 2.67
CA SER A 959 -18.20 -31.08 3.77
C SER A 959 -17.34 -30.36 4.80
N ASP A 960 -16.03 -30.65 4.87
CA ASP A 960 -15.10 -30.01 5.82
C ASP A 960 -14.66 -28.61 5.37
N ARG A 961 -14.89 -28.27 4.10
CA ARG A 961 -14.49 -27.01 3.45
C ARG A 961 -14.82 -25.75 4.28
N PRO A 962 -16.03 -25.53 4.83
CA PRO A 962 -16.30 -24.35 5.66
C PRO A 962 -15.61 -24.38 7.04
N VAL A 963 -15.34 -25.56 7.60
CA VAL A 963 -14.72 -25.70 8.92
C VAL A 963 -13.22 -25.46 8.84
N ALA A 964 -12.58 -25.98 7.81
CA ALA A 964 -11.13 -25.95 7.63
C ALA A 964 -10.54 -24.54 7.41
N ILE A 965 -11.34 -23.56 6.98
CA ILE A 965 -10.93 -22.15 6.80
C ILE A 965 -11.48 -21.22 7.88
N LEU A 966 -12.32 -21.72 8.80
CA LEU A 966 -13.06 -20.89 9.75
C LEU A 966 -12.15 -20.00 10.62
N GLY A 967 -10.96 -20.48 10.98
CA GLY A 967 -9.98 -19.70 11.73
C GLY A 967 -9.44 -18.52 10.94
N LEU A 968 -9.16 -18.70 9.64
CA LEU A 968 -8.73 -17.62 8.75
C LEU A 968 -9.87 -16.63 8.48
N GLU A 969 -11.09 -17.13 8.25
CA GLU A 969 -12.27 -16.27 8.07
C GLU A 969 -12.49 -15.37 9.31
N LYS A 970 -12.44 -15.93 10.53
CA LYS A 970 -12.58 -15.14 11.77
C LYS A 970 -11.53 -14.04 11.92
N ARG A 971 -10.27 -14.33 11.55
CA ARG A 971 -9.20 -13.32 11.55
C ARG A 971 -9.45 -12.23 10.50
N LEU A 972 -9.85 -12.63 9.29
CA LEU A 972 -10.23 -11.69 8.23
C LEU A 972 -11.39 -10.80 8.67
N SER A 973 -12.47 -11.35 9.24
CA SER A 973 -13.59 -10.57 9.77
C SER A 973 -13.14 -9.54 10.81
N THR A 974 -12.23 -9.92 11.71
CA THR A 974 -11.69 -9.04 12.74
C THR A 974 -10.90 -7.88 12.13
N VAL A 975 -9.98 -8.18 11.20
CA VAL A 975 -9.11 -7.20 10.57
C VAL A 975 -9.84 -6.30 9.58
N LEU A 976 -10.77 -6.86 8.80
CA LEU A 976 -11.66 -6.12 7.91
C LEU A 976 -12.72 -5.32 8.66
N GLN A 977 -12.87 -5.53 9.98
CA GLN A 977 -13.87 -4.90 10.83
C GLN A 977 -15.29 -5.10 10.30
N THR A 978 -15.57 -6.30 9.80
CA THR A 978 -16.84 -6.68 9.18
C THR A 978 -17.24 -8.07 9.66
N ARG A 979 -18.54 -8.36 9.64
CA ARG A 979 -19.01 -9.72 9.88
C ARG A 979 -18.79 -10.53 8.61
N GLY A 980 -18.33 -11.77 8.76
CA GLY A 980 -18.17 -12.71 7.66
C GLY A 980 -18.63 -14.09 8.05
N GLN A 981 -19.22 -14.79 7.09
CA GLN A 981 -19.60 -16.19 7.23
C GLN A 981 -19.63 -16.86 5.85
N PHE A 982 -19.14 -18.10 5.77
CA PHE A 982 -19.13 -18.89 4.54
C PHE A 982 -18.48 -18.17 3.35
N GLY A 983 -17.36 -17.48 3.58
CA GLY A 983 -16.60 -16.77 2.55
C GLY A 983 -17.20 -15.44 2.10
N VAL A 984 -18.26 -14.96 2.76
CA VAL A 984 -18.94 -13.71 2.41
C VAL A 984 -18.81 -12.69 3.53
N PHE A 985 -18.39 -11.47 3.19
CA PHE A 985 -18.19 -10.37 4.14
C PHE A 985 -19.20 -9.24 3.92
N GLU A 986 -19.87 -8.80 4.99
CA GLU A 986 -21.00 -7.86 4.95
C GLU A 986 -20.64 -6.50 4.30
N GLN A 987 -19.48 -5.91 4.64
CA GLN A 987 -19.03 -4.64 4.03
C GLN A 987 -18.63 -4.79 2.56
N TYR A 988 -18.39 -6.01 2.09
CA TYR A 988 -17.96 -6.33 0.74
C TYR A 988 -18.95 -7.29 0.07
N LEU A 989 -20.24 -7.24 0.46
CA LEU A 989 -21.24 -8.25 0.15
C LEU A 989 -21.32 -8.54 -1.36
N ALA A 990 -21.58 -7.51 -2.17
CA ALA A 990 -21.68 -7.66 -3.62
C ALA A 990 -20.42 -8.28 -4.24
N ARG A 991 -19.23 -7.84 -3.84
CA ARG A 991 -17.96 -8.39 -4.35
C ARG A 991 -17.66 -9.80 -3.84
N SER A 992 -18.20 -10.16 -2.69
CA SER A 992 -18.10 -11.51 -2.13
C SER A 992 -19.06 -12.48 -2.82
N LEU A 993 -20.16 -11.98 -3.39
CA LEU A 993 -21.16 -12.77 -4.12
C LEU A 993 -20.84 -12.89 -5.62
N LEU A 994 -20.04 -12.00 -6.20
CA LEU A 994 -19.68 -12.03 -7.63
C LEU A 994 -18.54 -13.01 -7.95
N TRP A 995 -18.63 -14.24 -7.43
CA TRP A 995 -17.82 -15.38 -7.85
C TRP A 995 -18.51 -16.14 -8.99
N SER A 996 -17.74 -16.87 -9.79
CA SER A 996 -18.23 -17.72 -10.87
C SER A 996 -17.29 -18.91 -11.10
N ARG A 997 -17.81 -19.96 -11.70
CA ARG A 997 -17.02 -21.08 -12.21
C ARG A 997 -16.07 -20.69 -13.38
N PRO A 998 -14.98 -21.44 -13.63
CA PRO A 998 -14.14 -21.24 -14.81
C PRO A 998 -14.87 -21.52 -16.12
N GLU A 999 -14.29 -21.03 -17.22
CA GLU A 999 -14.73 -21.37 -18.59
C GLU A 999 -14.47 -22.88 -18.79
N ASN A 1000 -15.54 -23.66 -19.02
CA ASN A 1000 -15.56 -25.12 -19.29
C ASN A 1000 -15.68 -26.10 -18.10
N THR A 1001 -16.02 -25.66 -16.89
CA THR A 1001 -16.22 -26.57 -15.74
C THR A 1001 -17.43 -26.17 -14.93
N PHE A 1002 -18.44 -27.02 -14.80
CA PHE A 1002 -19.54 -26.81 -13.85
C PHE A 1002 -19.13 -27.21 -12.44
N LEU A 1003 -19.80 -26.64 -11.44
CA LEU A 1003 -19.58 -26.97 -10.03
C LEU A 1003 -20.57 -28.06 -9.61
N ASP A 1004 -20.14 -28.91 -8.67
CA ASP A 1004 -21.00 -29.95 -8.08
C ASP A 1004 -21.44 -29.52 -6.68
N SER A 1005 -22.72 -29.66 -6.35
CA SER A 1005 -23.24 -29.30 -5.02
C SER A 1005 -22.75 -30.29 -3.94
N ILE A 1006 -22.34 -29.77 -2.79
CA ILE A 1006 -21.87 -30.56 -1.65
C ILE A 1006 -23.05 -30.93 -0.76
N THR A 1007 -23.20 -32.23 -0.48
CA THR A 1007 -24.19 -32.73 0.48
C THR A 1007 -23.68 -32.54 1.91
N PHE A 1008 -24.38 -31.71 2.70
CA PHE A 1008 -24.11 -31.51 4.13
C PHE A 1008 -25.10 -32.30 5.00
N GLN A 1009 -24.65 -32.76 6.16
CA GLN A 1009 -25.55 -33.26 7.21
C GLN A 1009 -26.32 -32.09 7.86
N ASP A 1010 -27.58 -32.31 8.27
CA ASP A 1010 -28.60 -31.27 8.55
C ASP A 1010 -28.18 -30.08 9.45
N ASP A 1011 -27.20 -30.24 10.34
CA ASP A 1011 -26.77 -29.20 11.27
C ASP A 1011 -25.69 -28.26 10.70
N ASN A 1012 -25.11 -28.56 9.53
CA ASN A 1012 -23.98 -27.81 8.94
C ASN A 1012 -24.23 -27.35 7.49
N ARG A 1013 -25.50 -27.22 7.05
CA ARG A 1013 -25.82 -26.85 5.67
C ARG A 1013 -25.30 -25.45 5.33
N VAL A 1014 -24.46 -25.38 4.29
CA VAL A 1014 -23.94 -24.13 3.74
C VAL A 1014 -24.98 -23.53 2.80
N PRO A 1015 -25.26 -22.21 2.88
CA PRO A 1015 -26.20 -21.53 1.98
C PRO A 1015 -25.72 -21.54 0.51
N SER A 1016 -26.63 -21.69 -0.46
CA SER A 1016 -26.34 -21.73 -1.91
C SER A 1016 -25.66 -20.46 -2.43
N TRP A 1017 -25.85 -19.31 -1.78
CA TRP A 1017 -25.16 -18.08 -2.17
C TRP A 1017 -23.64 -18.10 -1.90
N SER A 1018 -23.18 -19.03 -1.06
CA SER A 1018 -21.76 -19.24 -0.79
C SER A 1018 -21.17 -20.26 -1.77
N TRP A 1019 -20.00 -19.95 -2.31
CA TRP A 1019 -19.23 -20.91 -3.10
C TRP A 1019 -18.78 -22.14 -2.29
N MET A 1020 -18.78 -22.06 -0.95
CA MET A 1020 -18.44 -23.20 -0.09
C MET A 1020 -19.52 -24.30 -0.12
N ALA A 1021 -20.69 -24.03 -0.69
CA ALA A 1021 -21.73 -25.04 -0.94
C ALA A 1021 -21.40 -25.96 -2.11
N TYR A 1022 -20.37 -25.63 -2.91
CA TYR A 1022 -20.02 -26.35 -4.13
C TYR A 1022 -18.59 -26.86 -4.10
N GLU A 1023 -18.36 -27.96 -4.82
CA GLU A 1023 -17.06 -28.51 -5.15
C GLU A 1023 -16.53 -27.89 -6.45
N GLY A 1024 -15.21 -27.72 -6.50
CA GLY A 1024 -14.51 -27.12 -7.64
C GLY A 1024 -14.03 -25.69 -7.41
N PRO A 1025 -13.22 -25.19 -8.35
CA PRO A 1025 -12.57 -23.89 -8.26
C PRO A 1025 -13.52 -22.74 -8.59
N ILE A 1026 -13.30 -21.59 -7.96
CA ILE A 1026 -14.00 -20.34 -8.32
C ILE A 1026 -13.05 -19.29 -8.89
N THR A 1027 -13.65 -18.28 -9.51
CA THR A 1027 -12.99 -17.03 -9.93
C THR A 1027 -13.92 -15.87 -9.63
N TYR A 1028 -13.42 -14.83 -8.96
CA TYR A 1028 -14.16 -13.60 -8.74
C TYR A 1028 -14.17 -12.72 -9.99
N ALA A 1029 -15.26 -11.98 -10.18
CA ALA A 1029 -15.37 -11.01 -11.25
C ALA A 1029 -14.29 -9.91 -11.10
N ASN A 1030 -13.51 -9.68 -12.16
CA ASN A 1030 -12.51 -8.62 -12.18
C ASN A 1030 -13.17 -7.25 -12.38
N ILE A 1031 -13.61 -6.64 -11.28
CA ILE A 1031 -14.34 -5.39 -11.28
C ILE A 1031 -13.42 -4.23 -10.85
N PRO A 1032 -13.16 -3.25 -11.73
CA PRO A 1032 -12.29 -2.12 -11.40
C PRO A 1032 -12.79 -1.32 -10.19
N PHE A 1033 -11.88 -0.88 -9.33
CA PHE A 1033 -12.19 -0.01 -8.20
C PHE A 1033 -12.72 1.35 -8.67
N ASP A 1034 -13.63 1.95 -7.88
CA ASP A 1034 -14.29 3.25 -8.10
C ASP A 1034 -15.09 3.43 -9.41
N LYS A 1035 -15.25 2.37 -10.21
CA LYS A 1035 -16.04 2.41 -11.45
C LYS A 1035 -17.46 1.88 -11.32
N VAL A 1036 -17.82 1.28 -10.19
CA VAL A 1036 -19.14 0.67 -9.94
C VAL A 1036 -19.86 1.39 -8.80
N GLU A 1037 -21.17 1.53 -8.94
CA GLU A 1037 -22.13 1.93 -7.91
C GLU A 1037 -22.81 0.65 -7.39
N TRP A 1038 -22.64 0.34 -6.10
CA TRP A 1038 -23.16 -0.88 -5.49
C TRP A 1038 -24.59 -0.68 -4.99
N SER A 1039 -25.41 -1.72 -5.16
CA SER A 1039 -26.82 -1.72 -4.74
C SER A 1039 -26.95 -1.92 -3.23
N THR A 1040 -27.99 -1.34 -2.64
CA THR A 1040 -28.43 -1.60 -1.26
C THR A 1040 -29.56 -2.63 -1.18
N ASP A 1041 -30.01 -3.15 -2.32
CA ASP A 1041 -31.14 -4.08 -2.44
C ASP A 1041 -30.78 -5.52 -2.03
N CYS A 1042 -29.62 -5.74 -1.43
CA CYS A 1042 -29.15 -7.05 -1.00
C CYS A 1042 -28.43 -6.89 0.34
N LEU A 1043 -28.86 -7.63 1.35
CA LEU A 1043 -28.32 -7.58 2.71
C LEU A 1043 -28.27 -8.97 3.34
N LEU A 1044 -27.26 -9.16 4.20
CA LEU A 1044 -27.04 -10.41 4.92
C LEU A 1044 -27.77 -10.35 6.26
N GLN A 1045 -28.67 -11.30 6.54
CA GLN A 1045 -29.42 -11.37 7.78
C GLN A 1045 -29.08 -12.65 8.57
N TYR A 1046 -28.80 -12.49 9.86
CA TYR A 1046 -28.35 -13.58 10.74
C TYR A 1046 -29.48 -14.07 11.65
N GLY A 1047 -29.60 -15.40 11.77
CA GLY A 1047 -30.48 -16.03 12.74
C GLY A 1047 -31.98 -15.93 12.39
N GLU A 1048 -32.33 -16.03 11.11
CA GLU A 1048 -33.71 -16.02 10.65
C GLU A 1048 -34.33 -17.42 10.72
N GLU A 1049 -35.55 -17.52 11.23
CA GLU A 1049 -36.33 -18.77 11.20
C GLU A 1049 -36.81 -19.02 9.77
N THR A 1050 -36.25 -20.02 9.11
CA THR A 1050 -36.83 -20.53 7.86
C THR A 1050 -37.97 -21.49 8.18
N GLY A 1051 -38.82 -21.85 7.20
CA GLY A 1051 -39.99 -22.74 7.37
C GLY A 1051 -39.72 -24.12 8.00
N THR A 1052 -38.46 -24.40 8.36
CA THR A 1052 -37.98 -25.58 9.08
C THR A 1052 -37.71 -25.36 10.59
N ASN A 1053 -38.15 -24.24 11.20
CA ASN A 1053 -37.96 -23.92 12.63
C ASN A 1053 -36.48 -23.81 13.10
N ARG A 1054 -35.53 -23.58 12.18
CA ARG A 1054 -34.10 -23.45 12.48
C ARG A 1054 -33.59 -22.04 12.14
N MET A 1055 -32.84 -21.43 13.07
CA MET A 1055 -32.18 -20.14 12.85
C MET A 1055 -30.99 -20.29 11.89
N ARG A 1056 -31.05 -19.60 10.74
CA ARG A 1056 -30.02 -19.65 9.68
C ARG A 1056 -29.58 -18.26 9.24
N THR A 1057 -28.43 -18.17 8.57
CA THR A 1057 -27.99 -16.94 7.89
C THR A 1057 -28.50 -16.96 6.45
N VAL A 1058 -29.21 -15.91 6.05
CA VAL A 1058 -29.88 -15.81 4.74
C VAL A 1058 -29.54 -14.48 4.07
N LEU A 1059 -29.71 -14.41 2.74
CA LEU A 1059 -29.69 -13.14 2.02
C LEU A 1059 -31.12 -12.65 1.80
N LYS A 1060 -31.39 -11.41 2.18
CA LYS A 1060 -32.60 -10.70 1.74
C LYS A 1060 -32.27 -9.83 0.57
N ALA A 1061 -33.04 -9.96 -0.50
CA ALA A 1061 -32.83 -9.15 -1.69
C ALA A 1061 -34.09 -8.88 -2.49
N VAL A 1062 -34.02 -7.91 -3.40
CA VAL A 1062 -35.07 -7.65 -4.39
C VAL A 1062 -34.78 -8.42 -5.67
N ALA A 1063 -35.58 -9.46 -5.95
CA ALA A 1063 -35.51 -10.25 -7.17
C ALA A 1063 -36.36 -9.62 -8.29
N ARG A 1064 -35.80 -9.54 -9.50
CA ARG A 1064 -36.42 -8.93 -10.67
C ARG A 1064 -36.56 -9.94 -11.81
N ASP A 1065 -37.59 -9.76 -12.64
CA ASP A 1065 -37.73 -10.49 -13.90
C ASP A 1065 -36.60 -10.15 -14.87
N LEU A 1066 -36.18 -11.13 -15.66
CA LEU A 1066 -35.12 -11.01 -16.65
C LEU A 1066 -35.64 -11.26 -18.07
N GLU A 1067 -35.30 -10.37 -18.99
CA GLU A 1067 -35.55 -10.52 -20.42
C GLU A 1067 -34.23 -10.89 -21.13
N LEU A 1068 -34.01 -12.19 -21.31
CA LEU A 1068 -32.77 -12.74 -21.86
C LEU A 1068 -33.04 -13.45 -23.20
N ASP A 1069 -32.26 -13.11 -24.22
CA ASP A 1069 -32.24 -13.86 -25.47
C ASP A 1069 -31.14 -14.95 -25.48
N LYS A 1070 -31.07 -15.73 -26.58
CA LYS A 1070 -30.07 -16.80 -26.70
C LYS A 1070 -28.62 -16.29 -26.71
N LEU A 1071 -28.38 -15.08 -27.18
CA LEU A 1071 -27.05 -14.46 -27.22
C LEU A 1071 -26.65 -14.01 -25.82
N ASP A 1072 -27.55 -13.37 -25.08
CA ASP A 1072 -27.31 -12.95 -23.70
C ASP A 1072 -27.05 -14.16 -22.79
N MET A 1073 -27.80 -15.26 -22.98
CA MET A 1073 -27.56 -16.52 -22.26
C MET A 1073 -26.16 -17.11 -22.51
N HIS A 1074 -25.60 -16.93 -23.71
CA HIS A 1074 -24.28 -17.45 -24.06
C HIS A 1074 -23.15 -16.50 -23.64
N ASP A 1075 -23.31 -15.19 -23.85
CA ASP A 1075 -22.23 -14.20 -23.72
C ASP A 1075 -22.19 -13.51 -22.35
N ARG A 1076 -23.31 -13.48 -21.62
CA ARG A 1076 -23.47 -12.64 -20.42
C ARG A 1076 -23.85 -13.39 -19.16
N VAL A 1077 -24.27 -14.65 -19.27
CA VAL A 1077 -24.72 -15.48 -18.15
C VAL A 1077 -23.71 -16.58 -17.87
N LYS A 1078 -23.37 -16.77 -16.59
CA LYS A 1078 -22.60 -17.91 -16.10
C LYS A 1078 -23.39 -18.64 -15.03
N LEU A 1079 -23.91 -19.81 -15.38
CA LEU A 1079 -24.55 -20.73 -14.45
C LEU A 1079 -23.50 -21.54 -13.70
N ASP A 1080 -23.74 -21.75 -12.41
CA ASP A 1080 -22.83 -22.46 -11.51
C ASP A 1080 -22.84 -23.97 -11.81
N GLU A 1081 -24.03 -24.55 -12.03
CA GLU A 1081 -24.28 -25.97 -12.35
C GLU A 1081 -24.66 -26.18 -13.83
N GLY A 1082 -24.54 -27.43 -14.30
CA GLY A 1082 -24.80 -27.82 -15.70
C GLY A 1082 -26.27 -28.06 -16.05
N SER A 1083 -27.19 -27.82 -15.11
CA SER A 1083 -28.62 -28.08 -15.25
C SER A 1083 -29.28 -27.15 -16.28
N GLU A 1084 -30.15 -27.68 -17.14
CA GLU A 1084 -30.95 -26.87 -18.06
C GLU A 1084 -32.08 -26.16 -17.28
N PHE A 1085 -31.90 -24.87 -17.01
CA PHE A 1085 -32.97 -24.03 -16.45
C PHE A 1085 -33.81 -23.42 -17.58
N GLU A 1086 -35.13 -23.36 -17.42
CA GLU A 1086 -35.94 -22.53 -18.31
C GLU A 1086 -35.61 -21.04 -18.05
N PRO A 1087 -35.28 -20.23 -19.07
CA PRO A 1087 -34.95 -18.81 -18.88
C PRO A 1087 -36.03 -18.00 -18.13
N SER A 1088 -37.29 -18.42 -18.27
CA SER A 1088 -38.46 -17.85 -17.58
C SER A 1088 -38.47 -18.06 -16.05
N SER A 1089 -37.73 -19.04 -15.56
CA SER A 1089 -37.61 -19.34 -14.12
C SER A 1089 -36.56 -18.48 -13.40
N LEU A 1090 -35.63 -17.89 -14.16
CA LEU A 1090 -34.52 -17.12 -13.61
C LEU A 1090 -34.98 -15.73 -13.14
N ARG A 1091 -34.58 -15.37 -11.93
CA ARG A 1091 -34.72 -14.03 -11.39
C ARG A 1091 -33.34 -13.41 -11.17
N GLY A 1092 -33.24 -12.10 -11.33
CA GLY A 1092 -32.00 -11.35 -11.17
C GLY A 1092 -32.02 -10.43 -9.96
N ILE A 1093 -30.94 -10.46 -9.17
CA ILE A 1093 -30.69 -9.51 -8.08
C ILE A 1093 -29.55 -8.60 -8.51
N VAL A 1094 -29.84 -7.30 -8.61
CA VAL A 1094 -28.85 -6.30 -8.99
C VAL A 1094 -27.92 -6.02 -7.82
N LEU A 1095 -26.67 -6.43 -7.93
CA LEU A 1095 -25.63 -6.18 -6.91
C LEU A 1095 -24.91 -4.85 -7.14
N GLY A 1096 -24.82 -4.38 -8.38
CA GLY A 1096 -24.24 -3.08 -8.72
C GLY A 1096 -24.33 -2.75 -10.20
N LYS A 1097 -23.92 -1.53 -10.57
CA LYS A 1097 -23.91 -1.04 -11.96
C LYS A 1097 -22.71 -0.14 -12.23
N ASP A 1098 -22.20 -0.12 -13.46
CA ASP A 1098 -21.12 0.79 -13.85
C ASP A 1098 -21.54 2.26 -13.70
N LYS A 1099 -20.63 3.15 -13.27
CA LYS A 1099 -20.89 4.61 -13.21
C LYS A 1099 -21.00 5.17 -14.63
N LYS A 1100 -22.07 5.93 -14.92
CA LYS A 1100 -22.29 6.57 -16.24
C LYS A 1100 -21.12 7.48 -16.60
N ARG A 1101 -20.50 7.23 -17.76
CA ARG A 1101 -19.54 8.12 -18.45
C ARG A 1101 -20.14 8.47 -19.81
N GLU A 1102 -19.86 9.67 -20.32
CA GLU A 1102 -20.52 10.30 -21.50
C GLU A 1102 -20.53 9.50 -22.82
N SER A 1103 -20.01 8.27 -22.87
CA SER A 1103 -19.94 7.47 -24.10
C SER A 1103 -19.95 5.94 -23.93
N ARG A 1104 -20.38 5.37 -22.79
CA ARG A 1104 -20.40 3.90 -22.60
C ARG A 1104 -21.77 3.36 -22.18
N VAL A 1105 -22.12 2.20 -22.76
CA VAL A 1105 -23.23 1.35 -22.34
C VAL A 1105 -23.00 0.91 -20.89
N GLN A 1106 -24.01 1.08 -20.04
CA GLN A 1106 -23.95 0.75 -18.63
C GLN A 1106 -24.19 -0.76 -18.42
N VAL A 1107 -23.27 -1.43 -17.73
CA VAL A 1107 -23.37 -2.85 -17.39
C VAL A 1107 -23.85 -2.99 -15.94
N TYR A 1108 -24.76 -3.93 -15.72
CA TYR A 1108 -25.30 -4.33 -14.42
C TYR A 1108 -24.71 -5.68 -14.00
N TYR A 1109 -24.24 -5.77 -12.77
CA TYR A 1109 -23.69 -6.97 -12.17
C TYR A 1109 -24.80 -7.65 -11.37
N VAL A 1110 -25.20 -8.85 -11.79
CA VAL A 1110 -26.43 -9.50 -11.34
C VAL A 1110 -26.12 -10.87 -10.75
N LEU A 1111 -26.73 -11.19 -9.60
CA LEU A 1111 -26.79 -12.54 -9.03
C LEU A 1111 -28.07 -13.22 -9.55
N LEU A 1112 -27.94 -14.43 -10.08
CA LEU A 1112 -29.05 -15.21 -10.62
C LEU A 1112 -29.57 -16.17 -9.55
N VAL A 1113 -30.89 -16.21 -9.38
CA VAL A 1113 -31.58 -17.06 -8.42
C VAL A 1113 -32.81 -17.73 -9.04
N THR A 1114 -33.21 -18.87 -8.48
CA THR A 1114 -34.46 -19.58 -8.81
C THR A 1114 -35.19 -20.01 -7.53
N LEU A 1115 -36.47 -20.34 -7.63
CA LEU A 1115 -37.27 -20.82 -6.50
C LEU A 1115 -36.81 -22.24 -6.12
N SER A 1116 -36.63 -22.52 -4.82
CA SER A 1116 -36.28 -23.85 -4.33
C SER A 1116 -37.46 -24.82 -4.44
N GLU A 1117 -37.22 -26.03 -4.94
CA GLU A 1117 -38.21 -27.12 -5.00
C GLU A 1117 -38.29 -27.93 -3.68
N ASP A 1118 -37.32 -27.76 -2.76
CA ASP A 1118 -37.12 -28.61 -1.58
C ASP A 1118 -37.78 -28.08 -0.29
N GLU A 1119 -38.26 -26.83 -0.24
CA GLU A 1119 -38.84 -26.23 0.97
C GLU A 1119 -40.38 -26.05 0.86
N SER A 1120 -41.09 -26.21 1.99
CA SER A 1120 -42.57 -26.24 2.04
C SER A 1120 -43.22 -24.99 1.43
N GLU A 1121 -44.35 -25.16 0.72
CA GLU A 1121 -45.12 -24.12 0.00
C GLU A 1121 -45.46 -22.84 0.81
N GLN A 1122 -45.29 -22.83 2.13
CA GLN A 1122 -45.61 -21.69 3.00
C GLN A 1122 -44.53 -20.59 3.04
N ALA A 1123 -43.30 -20.84 2.58
CA ALA A 1123 -42.25 -19.82 2.47
C ALA A 1123 -41.51 -19.92 1.13
N LYS A 1124 -41.60 -18.87 0.29
CA LYS A 1124 -40.84 -18.80 -0.97
C LYS A 1124 -39.34 -18.59 -0.67
N VAL A 1125 -38.56 -19.66 -0.66
CA VAL A 1125 -37.09 -19.60 -0.51
C VAL A 1125 -36.44 -19.78 -1.87
N TYR A 1126 -35.48 -18.92 -2.17
CA TYR A 1126 -34.72 -18.92 -3.41
C TYR A 1126 -33.34 -19.52 -3.18
N VAL A 1127 -32.76 -20.08 -4.25
CA VAL A 1127 -31.38 -20.57 -4.29
C VAL A 1127 -30.61 -19.87 -5.39
N ARG A 1128 -29.31 -19.67 -5.18
CA ARG A 1128 -28.39 -19.14 -6.20
C ARG A 1128 -28.18 -20.18 -7.30
N VAL A 1129 -28.12 -19.71 -8.55
CA VAL A 1129 -27.80 -20.55 -9.72
C VAL A 1129 -26.70 -19.97 -10.62
N GLY A 1130 -26.24 -18.75 -10.39
CA GLY A 1130 -25.16 -18.16 -11.17
C GLY A 1130 -25.01 -16.65 -11.04
N VAL A 1131 -24.24 -16.06 -11.96
CA VAL A 1131 -24.04 -14.62 -12.09
C VAL A 1131 -24.16 -14.16 -13.54
N ALA A 1132 -24.49 -12.89 -13.75
CA ALA A 1132 -24.60 -12.30 -15.08
C ALA A 1132 -24.13 -10.84 -15.16
N TRP A 1133 -23.74 -10.42 -16.37
CA TRP A 1133 -23.36 -9.05 -16.74
C TRP A 1133 -24.32 -8.48 -17.78
N LEU A 1134 -25.44 -7.95 -17.29
CA LEU A 1134 -26.61 -7.60 -18.09
C LEU A 1134 -26.65 -6.11 -18.45
N LEU A 1135 -27.47 -5.76 -19.44
CA LEU A 1135 -27.77 -4.39 -19.82
C LEU A 1135 -29.10 -3.94 -19.20
N GLU A 1136 -29.35 -2.64 -19.19
CA GLU A 1136 -30.56 -2.05 -18.57
C GLU A 1136 -31.86 -2.63 -19.14
N HIS A 1137 -31.92 -2.94 -20.44
CA HIS A 1137 -33.11 -3.51 -21.06
C HIS A 1137 -33.36 -4.98 -20.72
N ASN A 1138 -32.39 -5.69 -20.14
CA ASN A 1138 -32.56 -7.09 -19.76
C ASN A 1138 -33.20 -7.25 -18.38
N ILE A 1139 -33.43 -6.16 -17.63
CA ILE A 1139 -33.82 -6.21 -16.21
C ILE A 1139 -35.12 -5.41 -16.03
N ALA A 1140 -36.15 -6.05 -15.47
CA ALA A 1140 -37.38 -5.35 -15.11
C ALA A 1140 -37.15 -4.34 -13.98
N MET A 1141 -37.88 -3.21 -14.00
CA MET A 1141 -37.75 -2.15 -12.98
C MET A 1141 -38.43 -2.52 -11.66
N ASP A 1142 -39.50 -3.32 -11.73
CA ASP A 1142 -40.24 -3.82 -10.57
C ASP A 1142 -39.59 -5.11 -10.04
N GLY A 1143 -39.65 -5.32 -8.71
CA GLY A 1143 -39.09 -6.51 -8.07
C GLY A 1143 -39.86 -6.95 -6.83
N GLU A 1144 -39.66 -8.19 -6.43
CA GLU A 1144 -40.25 -8.83 -5.24
C GLU A 1144 -39.16 -9.04 -4.18
N ASP A 1145 -39.49 -8.77 -2.91
CA ASP A 1145 -38.61 -9.11 -1.78
C ASP A 1145 -38.53 -10.63 -1.61
N VAL A 1146 -37.33 -11.16 -1.65
CA VAL A 1146 -37.06 -12.60 -1.54
C VAL A 1146 -36.03 -12.92 -0.47
N VAL A 1147 -36.10 -14.15 0.03
CA VAL A 1147 -35.09 -14.73 0.92
C VAL A 1147 -34.34 -15.81 0.15
N ILE A 1148 -33.02 -15.74 0.15
CA ILE A 1148 -32.15 -16.71 -0.52
C ILE A 1148 -31.37 -17.46 0.55
N TYR A 1149 -31.43 -18.79 0.46
CA TYR A 1149 -30.62 -19.68 1.27
C TYR A 1149 -29.59 -20.37 0.40
#